data_AF-A0A7C2NKL0-F1
#
_entry.id   AF-A0A7C2NKL0-F1
#
_cell.length_a   1.000
_cell.length_b   1.000
_cell.length_c   1.000
_cell.angle_alpha   90.00
_cell.angle_beta   90.00
_cell.angle_gamma   90.00
#
_symmetry.space_group_name_H-M   'P 1'
#
loop_
_entity.id
_entity.type
_entity.pdbx_description
1 polymer ?
#
loop_
_entity_poly.entity_id
_entity_poly.type
_entity_poly.pdbx_seq_one_letter_code
_entity_poly.pdbx_strand_id
1 'polypeptide(L)'
;MINCSKNFLLPILLLLLTIQIMAQTDECMMCHGDKSLTYERNNKLVSLFVDENKFANSVHTDLDCADCHVDFDAEDIPHRAGNNIYKVDCATCHYEYAEEYHESLHGQALAQGKFLAPDCITCHGKHDILPHTNEKAKTYVMNIPDLCGTCHKEGTRVSALRTISQRHILENYKESIHGDGLFRSGLIVTAVCTSCHFSHNILPHENPKSSINRNNIASTCMQCHSQIERVHTKVIRGELWEQQPHVIPACIDCHQPHQVRRVIYDQKFDDAKCMSCHSNKDLYKEVDGERVSLYVDADDIMHSVHADNTCIKCHTNVSHLNSPICKESGKVDCSICHAAQVEEWQLSQHSIELVNGNVDAPYCSDCHGTHKVQKKTDRTSPTFARNIPNLCGKCHNIGGPGKSILEDEFGIVRDYSQSIHGSLLESGLTVTATCVDCHSAHRELPEKNPLSTVHRDSVGETCAKCHLGIYEQFSNSIHSPLVTQTDKELPGCQDCHQAHTIKRIDKDDFRAEIIDQCGRCHEDVTETYFDTFHGKVSKLGSVGAAKCSDCHGSHNILPTYMLGSTLHRDHIVETCASCHSNSNRKFVGYLTHATYHDKDKYPFLYYTFGFMTILLSVTFLFFGTHTLLWLPRGLAERRKEKLEKKKHVKGKTTDGK
;
A
#
# COMPACT_ATOMS: atom_id res chain seq x y z
N MET A 1 88.31 -29.60 21.32
CA MET A 1 89.43 -29.07 20.51
C MET A 1 88.76 -28.32 19.35
N ILE A 2 88.72 -26.99 19.23
CA ILE A 2 89.82 -26.01 19.21
C ILE A 2 89.27 -24.60 19.52
N ASN A 3 90.03 -23.90 20.36
CA ASN A 3 90.24 -22.46 20.54
C ASN A 3 89.12 -21.41 20.42
N CYS A 4 88.81 -20.90 21.61
CA CYS A 4 88.65 -19.49 21.95
C CYS A 4 89.88 -18.66 21.54
N SER A 5 89.69 -17.49 20.89
CA SER A 5 90.27 -16.19 21.28
C SER A 5 90.23 -15.15 20.16
N LYS A 6 90.01 -13.89 20.58
CA LYS A 6 90.21 -12.60 19.88
C LYS A 6 89.05 -12.09 19.02
N ASN A 7 88.27 -11.15 19.58
CA ASN A 7 88.16 -9.78 19.05
C ASN A 7 87.28 -8.92 19.96
N PHE A 8 87.92 -8.26 20.95
CA PHE A 8 87.32 -7.34 21.91
C PHE A 8 87.16 -5.90 21.37
N LEU A 9 87.17 -5.72 20.03
CA LEU A 9 87.19 -4.40 19.37
C LEU A 9 85.88 -4.02 18.66
N LEU A 10 84.87 -4.92 18.63
CA LEU A 10 83.59 -4.65 17.97
C LEU A 10 82.53 -3.89 18.81
N PRO A 11 82.48 -3.94 20.16
CA PRO A 11 81.41 -3.27 20.89
C PRO A 11 81.66 -1.76 21.08
N ILE A 12 82.90 -1.28 20.90
CA ILE A 12 83.25 0.15 21.06
C ILE A 12 82.90 0.93 19.79
N LEU A 13 83.04 0.32 18.60
CA LEU A 13 82.67 0.94 17.33
C LEU A 13 81.14 1.03 17.15
N LEU A 14 80.39 0.05 17.68
CA LEU A 14 78.92 0.11 17.70
C LEU A 14 78.40 1.15 18.70
N LEU A 15 79.06 1.32 19.85
CA LEU A 15 78.69 2.33 20.86
C LEU A 15 78.94 3.76 20.35
N LEU A 16 80.00 3.99 19.57
CA LEU A 16 80.29 5.27 18.93
C LEU A 16 79.30 5.60 17.79
N LEU A 17 78.82 4.58 17.06
CA LEU A 17 77.84 4.78 15.98
C LEU A 17 76.43 5.08 16.52
N THR A 18 76.07 4.54 17.69
CA THR A 18 74.80 4.85 18.35
C THR A 18 74.78 6.24 19.02
N ILE A 19 75.94 6.79 19.37
CA ILE A 19 76.04 8.14 19.97
C ILE A 19 75.84 9.23 18.91
N GLN A 20 76.18 8.98 17.65
CA GLN A 20 76.01 9.97 16.56
C GLN A 20 74.55 10.15 16.10
N ILE A 21 73.66 9.18 16.37
CA ILE A 21 72.28 9.21 15.88
C ILE A 21 71.35 10.03 16.79
N MET A 22 71.69 10.21 18.08
CA MET A 22 70.88 11.04 19.00
C MET A 22 71.25 12.53 18.99
N ALA A 23 72.30 12.95 18.28
CA ALA A 23 72.90 14.27 18.44
C ALA A 23 72.19 15.40 17.67
N GLN A 24 71.46 15.11 16.59
CA GLN A 24 71.06 16.14 15.63
C GLN A 24 69.86 16.98 16.08
N THR A 25 68.89 16.37 16.78
CA THR A 25 67.73 17.10 17.33
C THR A 25 68.12 17.96 18.53
N ASP A 26 69.03 17.48 19.39
CA ASP A 26 69.57 18.26 20.53
C ASP A 26 70.32 19.51 20.05
N GLU A 27 71.11 19.41 18.97
CA GLU A 27 71.84 20.54 18.37
C GLU A 27 70.90 21.64 17.82
N CYS A 28 69.81 21.26 17.15
CA CYS A 28 68.82 22.23 16.65
C CYS A 28 68.14 22.98 17.81
N MET A 29 67.82 22.26 18.88
CA MET A 29 67.10 22.79 20.03
C MET A 29 67.94 23.73 20.90
N MET A 30 69.28 23.70 20.81
CA MET A 30 70.14 24.68 21.47
C MET A 30 69.81 26.13 21.11
N CYS A 31 69.42 26.36 19.86
CA CYS A 31 68.99 27.68 19.37
C CYS A 31 67.46 27.77 19.27
N HIS A 32 66.82 26.77 18.68
CA HIS A 32 65.37 26.80 18.43
C HIS A 32 64.52 26.56 19.69
N GLY A 33 65.11 26.12 20.80
CA GLY A 33 64.46 26.07 22.12
C GLY A 33 64.39 27.43 22.84
N ASP A 34 65.01 28.48 22.32
CA ASP A 34 64.96 29.82 22.91
C ASP A 34 63.68 30.58 22.48
N LYS A 35 62.84 30.92 23.46
CA LYS A 35 61.60 31.70 23.26
C LYS A 35 61.84 33.10 22.71
N SER A 36 63.04 33.65 22.89
CA SER A 36 63.42 34.97 22.40
C SER A 36 63.90 34.98 20.94
N LEU A 37 64.15 33.79 20.35
CA LEU A 37 64.64 33.68 18.99
C LEU A 37 63.57 34.15 17.98
N THR A 38 63.91 35.19 17.24
CA THR A 38 63.05 35.79 16.22
C THR A 38 63.82 36.08 14.94
N TYR A 39 63.11 36.10 13.82
CA TYR A 39 63.63 36.41 12.49
C TYR A 39 62.68 37.38 11.79
N GLU A 40 63.24 38.38 11.09
CA GLU A 40 62.47 39.35 10.34
C GLU A 40 62.14 38.83 8.93
N ARG A 41 60.86 38.60 8.65
CA ARG A 41 60.37 38.16 7.34
C ARG A 41 59.29 39.13 6.86
N ASN A 42 59.49 39.76 5.71
CA ASN A 42 58.56 40.74 5.13
C ASN A 42 58.14 41.86 6.13
N ASN A 43 59.11 42.51 6.78
CA ASN A 43 58.91 43.57 7.78
C ASN A 43 58.06 43.15 9.00
N LYS A 44 58.05 41.86 9.34
CA LYS A 44 57.41 41.32 10.54
C LYS A 44 58.38 40.40 11.27
N LEU A 45 58.49 40.57 12.58
CA LEU A 45 59.20 39.64 13.46
C LEU A 45 58.39 38.35 13.58
N VAL A 46 59.01 37.23 13.24
CA VAL A 46 58.44 35.88 13.34
C VAL A 46 59.29 35.09 14.34
N SER A 47 58.64 34.45 15.31
CA SER A 47 59.36 33.58 16.26
C SER A 47 59.80 32.29 15.58
N LEU A 48 61.05 31.89 15.87
CA LEU A 48 61.63 30.60 15.44
C LEU A 48 61.65 29.57 16.58
N PHE A 49 60.99 29.87 17.70
CA PHE A 49 60.93 29.00 18.87
C PHE A 49 60.12 27.72 18.58
N VAL A 50 60.66 26.60 19.04
CA VAL A 50 60.05 25.29 19.05
C VAL A 50 59.93 24.83 20.51
N ASP A 51 58.72 24.45 20.90
CA ASP A 51 58.44 23.91 22.22
C ASP A 51 58.73 22.40 22.20
N GLU A 52 59.87 22.01 22.75
CA GLU A 52 60.35 20.62 22.81
C GLU A 52 59.30 19.67 23.39
N ASN A 53 58.62 20.10 24.46
CA ASN A 53 57.61 19.26 25.11
C ASN A 53 56.40 19.05 24.19
N LYS A 54 56.05 20.02 23.34
CA LYS A 54 54.95 19.84 22.38
C LYS A 54 55.35 18.91 21.25
N PHE A 55 56.59 19.02 20.76
CA PHE A 55 57.12 18.14 19.72
C PHE A 55 57.23 16.70 20.20
N ALA A 56 57.77 16.49 21.41
CA ALA A 56 57.88 15.17 22.03
C ALA A 56 56.52 14.48 22.28
N ASN A 57 55.43 15.25 22.36
CA ASN A 57 54.07 14.72 22.47
C ASN A 57 53.35 14.59 21.12
N SER A 58 54.00 14.95 20.02
CA SER A 58 53.44 14.86 18.68
C SER A 58 53.52 13.43 18.12
N VAL A 59 52.75 13.16 17.07
CA VAL A 59 52.81 11.88 16.33
C VAL A 59 54.12 11.68 15.55
N HIS A 60 54.93 12.71 15.45
CA HIS A 60 56.21 12.72 14.73
C HIS A 60 57.41 12.78 15.68
N THR A 61 57.22 12.44 16.97
CA THR A 61 58.31 12.51 17.97
C THR A 61 59.54 11.68 17.63
N ASP A 62 59.39 10.63 16.81
CA ASP A 62 60.49 9.75 16.41
C ASP A 62 61.24 10.26 15.16
N LEU A 63 60.82 11.40 14.58
CA LEU A 63 61.48 12.03 13.45
C LEU A 63 62.49 13.08 13.91
N ASP A 64 63.61 13.17 13.20
CA ASP A 64 64.56 14.25 13.38
C ASP A 64 64.06 15.54 12.71
N CYS A 65 64.53 16.69 13.20
CA CYS A 65 64.14 18.00 12.65
C CYS A 65 64.41 18.10 11.13
N ALA A 66 65.51 17.49 10.67
CA ALA A 66 65.92 17.48 9.26
C ALA A 66 65.05 16.59 8.35
N ASP A 67 64.29 15.65 8.90
CA ASP A 67 63.39 14.78 8.13
C ASP A 67 62.21 15.58 7.54
N CYS A 68 61.77 16.62 8.26
CA CYS A 68 60.72 17.53 7.81
C CYS A 68 61.28 18.81 7.20
N HIS A 69 62.38 19.34 7.76
CA HIS A 69 63.03 20.54 7.27
C HIS A 69 64.16 20.17 6.30
N VAL A 70 63.82 19.96 5.03
CA VAL A 70 64.83 19.67 4.00
C VAL A 70 65.38 20.96 3.36
N ASP A 71 66.57 20.90 2.74
CA ASP A 71 67.25 21.99 2.04
C ASP A 71 67.82 23.12 2.94
N PHE A 72 68.51 22.76 4.02
CA PHE A 72 69.37 23.68 4.80
C PHE A 72 70.73 23.06 5.11
N ASP A 73 71.72 23.91 5.36
CA ASP A 73 73.03 23.52 5.88
C ASP A 73 73.09 23.83 7.37
N ALA A 74 73.12 22.81 8.23
CA ALA A 74 73.12 22.98 9.69
C ALA A 74 74.40 23.66 10.21
N GLU A 75 75.49 23.63 9.44
CA GLU A 75 76.78 24.21 9.84
C GLU A 75 76.88 25.72 9.49
N ASP A 76 76.03 26.23 8.59
CA ASP A 76 75.93 27.64 8.26
C ASP A 76 74.94 28.32 9.22
N ILE A 77 75.33 29.28 10.06
CA ILE A 77 74.39 29.96 10.99
C ILE A 77 74.39 31.48 10.71
N PRO A 78 73.23 32.07 10.32
CA PRO A 78 71.92 31.45 10.17
C PRO A 78 71.82 30.51 8.94
N HIS A 79 71.25 29.31 9.15
CA HIS A 79 71.16 28.21 8.15
C HIS A 79 70.37 28.55 6.89
N ARG A 80 69.67 29.70 6.89
CA ARG A 80 69.02 30.30 5.72
C ARG A 80 68.94 31.82 5.89
N ALA A 81 69.29 32.56 4.84
CA ALA A 81 69.10 34.01 4.74
C ALA A 81 68.02 34.37 3.70
N GLY A 82 67.23 35.42 3.96
CA GLY A 82 66.24 35.97 3.03
C GLY A 82 64.79 35.48 3.24
N ASN A 83 63.95 35.59 2.20
CA ASN A 83 62.51 35.28 2.26
C ASN A 83 62.16 33.80 2.00
N ASN A 84 63.14 32.98 1.61
CA ASN A 84 62.98 31.58 1.22
C ASN A 84 63.28 30.60 2.35
N ILE A 85 62.45 30.65 3.40
CA ILE A 85 62.27 29.50 4.28
C ILE A 85 61.27 28.59 3.57
N TYR A 86 61.74 27.46 3.03
CA TYR A 86 60.84 26.48 2.41
C TYR A 86 59.89 25.95 3.48
N LYS A 87 58.62 25.87 3.09
CA LYS A 87 57.57 25.32 3.94
C LYS A 87 57.73 23.80 3.94
N VAL A 88 57.62 23.18 5.11
CA VAL A 88 57.59 21.71 5.24
C VAL A 88 56.51 21.16 4.31
N ASP A 89 56.89 20.21 3.46
CA ASP A 89 55.99 19.52 2.56
C ASP A 89 55.60 18.17 3.14
N CYS A 90 54.40 18.10 3.71
CA CYS A 90 53.87 16.86 4.27
C CYS A 90 53.64 15.77 3.20
N ALA A 91 53.54 16.14 1.92
CA ALA A 91 53.26 15.21 0.82
C ALA A 91 54.40 14.23 0.54
N THR A 92 55.63 14.53 0.98
CA THR A 92 56.78 13.63 0.84
C THR A 92 56.54 12.27 1.50
N CYS A 93 55.85 12.26 2.65
CA CYS A 93 55.50 11.03 3.37
C CYS A 93 53.99 10.72 3.32
N HIS A 94 53.12 11.73 3.21
CA HIS A 94 51.66 11.57 3.15
C HIS A 94 51.09 11.77 1.74
N TYR A 95 51.68 11.10 0.74
CA TYR A 95 51.35 11.33 -0.66
C TYR A 95 49.86 11.07 -0.99
N GLU A 96 49.26 9.99 -0.48
CA GLU A 96 47.85 9.63 -0.76
C GLU A 96 46.88 10.74 -0.28
N TYR A 97 47.04 11.19 0.97
CA TYR A 97 46.22 12.25 1.53
C TYR A 97 46.48 13.62 0.89
N ALA A 98 47.72 13.85 0.43
CA ALA A 98 48.07 15.07 -0.29
C ALA A 98 47.41 15.11 -1.67
N GLU A 99 47.33 13.98 -2.39
CA GLU A 99 46.59 13.88 -3.65
C GLU A 99 45.10 14.16 -3.45
N GLU A 100 44.46 13.52 -2.46
CA GLU A 100 43.05 13.80 -2.14
C GLU A 100 42.82 15.28 -1.79
N TYR A 101 43.70 15.85 -0.97
CA TYR A 101 43.65 17.26 -0.60
C TYR A 101 43.79 18.18 -1.81
N HIS A 102 44.68 17.89 -2.76
CA HIS A 102 44.82 18.67 -3.99
C HIS A 102 43.56 18.63 -4.87
N GLU A 103 42.85 17.51 -4.90
CA GLU A 103 41.56 17.40 -5.60
C GLU A 103 40.44 18.19 -4.90
N SER A 104 40.53 18.43 -3.60
CA SER A 104 39.52 19.15 -2.82
C SER A 104 39.39 20.63 -3.19
N LEU A 105 38.26 21.25 -2.81
CA LEU A 105 38.04 22.69 -2.96
C LEU A 105 39.09 23.54 -2.24
N HIS A 106 39.61 23.08 -1.09
CA HIS A 106 40.66 23.79 -0.36
C HIS A 106 42.01 23.71 -1.08
N GLY A 107 42.42 22.53 -1.55
CA GLY A 107 43.65 22.35 -2.31
C GLY A 107 43.63 23.12 -3.63
N GLN A 108 42.53 23.05 -4.38
CA GLN A 108 42.35 23.84 -5.61
C GLN A 108 42.39 25.35 -5.34
N ALA A 109 41.78 25.82 -4.26
CA ALA A 109 41.81 27.22 -3.87
C ALA A 109 43.24 27.67 -3.52
N LEU A 110 43.99 26.84 -2.79
CA LEU A 110 45.38 27.11 -2.42
C LEU A 110 46.28 27.15 -3.65
N ALA A 111 46.14 26.21 -4.59
CA ALA A 111 46.87 26.17 -5.86
C ALA A 111 46.60 27.40 -6.74
N GLN A 112 45.40 27.99 -6.65
CA GLN A 112 45.04 29.25 -7.31
C GLN A 112 45.58 30.50 -6.59
N GLY A 113 46.43 30.35 -5.57
CA GLY A 113 47.01 31.46 -4.82
C GLY A 113 46.03 32.17 -3.88
N LYS A 114 44.89 31.54 -3.55
CA LYS A 114 43.94 32.11 -2.58
C LYS A 114 44.48 31.93 -1.17
N PHE A 115 45.16 32.96 -0.67
CA PHE A 115 45.88 32.96 0.61
C PHE A 115 45.04 32.70 1.88
N LEU A 116 43.71 32.61 1.78
CA LEU A 116 42.83 32.22 2.90
C LEU A 116 42.42 30.75 2.86
N ALA A 117 42.78 30.01 1.81
CA ALA A 117 42.57 28.57 1.77
C ALA A 117 43.43 27.91 2.86
N PRO A 118 42.84 27.03 3.71
CA PRO A 118 43.61 26.32 4.72
C PRO A 118 44.59 25.36 4.04
N ASP A 119 45.67 25.00 4.73
CA ASP A 119 46.64 23.97 4.32
C ASP A 119 46.71 22.85 5.38
N CYS A 120 47.60 21.87 5.19
CA CYS A 120 47.79 20.76 6.14
C CYS A 120 48.04 21.27 7.57
N ILE A 121 48.88 22.29 7.70
CA ILE A 121 49.30 22.89 8.98
C ILE A 121 48.12 23.59 9.68
N THR A 122 47.23 24.20 8.91
CA THR A 122 46.05 24.89 9.42
C THR A 122 45.16 23.93 10.20
N CYS A 123 44.93 22.74 9.64
CA CYS A 123 44.06 21.72 10.22
C CYS A 123 44.78 20.85 11.28
N HIS A 124 46.02 20.42 11.04
CA HIS A 124 46.72 19.45 11.89
C HIS A 124 47.63 20.08 12.94
N GLY A 125 48.17 21.29 12.70
CA GLY A 125 49.20 21.89 13.56
C GLY A 125 50.58 21.85 12.92
N LYS A 126 51.61 22.20 13.71
CA LYS A 126 53.01 22.27 13.26
C LYS A 126 53.86 21.21 13.96
N HIS A 127 54.57 21.60 15.01
CA HIS A 127 55.32 20.70 15.91
C HIS A 127 54.43 20.14 17.03
N ASP A 128 53.11 20.35 16.96
CA ASP A 128 52.12 19.94 17.95
C ASP A 128 51.02 19.07 17.32
N ILE A 129 51.36 18.31 16.28
CA ILE A 129 50.41 17.42 15.59
C ILE A 129 50.11 16.23 16.50
N LEU A 130 48.87 16.13 16.96
CA LEU A 130 48.39 15.07 17.84
C LEU A 130 47.55 14.05 17.06
N PRO A 131 47.45 12.79 17.54
CA PRO A 131 46.53 11.82 16.95
C PRO A 131 45.09 12.34 16.98
N HIS A 132 44.30 12.08 15.94
CA HIS A 132 42.88 12.49 15.88
C HIS A 132 41.99 11.88 16.98
N THR A 133 42.48 10.87 17.71
CA THR A 133 41.82 10.28 18.89
C THR A 133 42.12 11.02 20.19
N ASN A 134 43.09 11.93 20.20
CA ASN A 134 43.45 12.73 21.37
C ASN A 134 42.52 13.95 21.48
N GLU A 135 41.89 14.15 22.64
CA GLU A 135 40.93 15.25 22.88
C GLU A 135 41.48 16.66 22.62
N LYS A 136 42.81 16.84 22.71
CA LYS A 136 43.49 18.12 22.47
C LYS A 136 43.84 18.34 21.00
N ALA A 137 43.71 17.33 20.14
CA ALA A 137 43.97 17.45 18.72
C ALA A 137 42.92 18.35 18.07
N LYS A 138 43.35 19.23 17.16
CA LYS A 138 42.41 20.05 16.36
C LYS A 138 41.44 19.20 15.54
N THR A 139 41.88 18.02 15.12
CA THR A 139 41.14 17.04 14.32
C THR A 139 40.35 16.04 15.16
N TYR A 140 40.32 16.19 16.48
CA TYR A 140 39.44 15.40 17.34
C TYR A 140 37.98 15.69 17.05
N VAL A 141 37.11 14.67 17.07
CA VAL A 141 35.70 14.77 16.64
C VAL A 141 34.97 15.95 17.28
N MET A 142 35.13 16.18 18.58
CA MET A 142 34.50 17.30 19.29
C MET A 142 34.99 18.68 18.83
N ASN A 143 36.22 18.76 18.32
CA ASN A 143 36.89 20.00 17.92
C ASN A 143 36.67 20.34 16.44
N ILE A 144 36.25 19.37 15.61
CA ILE A 144 36.05 19.56 14.16
C ILE A 144 35.09 20.71 13.81
N PRO A 145 33.90 20.85 14.43
CA PRO A 145 33.01 21.96 14.09
C PRO A 145 33.64 23.33 14.35
N ASP A 146 34.38 23.48 15.44
CA ASP A 146 35.07 24.73 15.77
C ASP A 146 36.29 24.96 14.85
N LEU A 147 37.02 23.90 14.48
CA LEU A 147 38.10 23.95 13.49
C LEU A 147 37.59 24.49 12.15
N CYS A 148 36.53 23.91 11.59
CA CYS A 148 35.90 24.40 10.37
C CYS A 148 35.36 25.84 10.57
N GLY A 149 34.81 26.13 11.75
CA GLY A 149 34.29 27.43 12.16
C GLY A 149 35.32 28.55 12.17
N THR A 150 36.62 28.26 12.29
CA THR A 150 37.68 29.29 12.20
C THR A 150 37.64 30.10 10.89
N CYS A 151 37.18 29.46 9.80
CA CYS A 151 37.02 30.07 8.49
C CYS A 151 35.56 30.13 8.03
N HIS A 152 34.69 29.19 8.41
CA HIS A 152 33.32 29.10 7.88
C HIS A 152 32.23 29.69 8.79
N LYS A 153 32.60 30.26 9.94
CA LYS A 153 31.67 31.01 10.80
C LYS A 153 31.41 32.43 10.26
N GLU A 154 30.25 32.98 10.57
CA GLU A 154 29.89 34.38 10.33
C GLU A 154 30.90 35.33 10.98
N GLY A 155 31.26 36.39 10.26
CA GLY A 155 32.22 37.40 10.72
C GLY A 155 33.70 37.07 10.49
N THR A 156 34.02 35.89 9.96
CA THR A 156 35.38 35.55 9.53
C THR A 156 35.73 36.21 8.19
N ARG A 157 37.03 36.32 7.90
CA ARG A 157 37.53 36.94 6.66
C ARG A 157 37.10 36.16 5.41
N VAL A 158 36.92 34.84 5.51
CA VAL A 158 36.46 33.99 4.40
C VAL A 158 34.98 34.25 4.13
N SER A 159 34.13 34.22 5.15
CA SER A 159 32.68 34.49 5.04
C SER A 159 32.35 35.91 4.57
N ALA A 160 33.23 36.89 4.81
CA ALA A 160 33.07 38.27 4.33
C ALA A 160 33.41 38.45 2.84
N LEU A 161 34.28 37.61 2.27
CA LEU A 161 34.78 37.73 0.90
C LEU A 161 34.09 36.79 -0.10
N ARG A 162 33.29 35.84 0.39
CA ARG A 162 32.60 34.83 -0.44
C ARG A 162 31.15 34.68 0.01
N THR A 163 30.25 34.76 -0.96
CA THR A 163 28.84 34.40 -0.74
C THR A 163 28.74 32.87 -0.69
N ILE A 164 28.57 32.32 0.51
CA ILE A 164 28.28 30.88 0.70
C ILE A 164 26.76 30.69 0.57
N SER A 165 26.34 29.59 -0.06
CA SER A 165 24.92 29.28 -0.32
C SER A 165 24.08 29.04 0.93
N GLN A 166 24.72 28.84 2.08
CA GLN A 166 24.10 28.65 3.40
C GLN A 166 24.77 29.61 4.39
N ARG A 167 23.96 30.22 5.26
CA ARG A 167 24.42 31.09 6.35
C ARG A 167 24.13 30.41 7.69
N HIS A 168 24.83 30.85 8.73
CA HIS A 168 24.71 30.37 10.11
C HIS A 168 25.00 28.88 10.26
N ILE A 169 25.89 28.31 9.43
CA ILE A 169 26.10 26.85 9.33
C ILE A 169 26.50 26.24 10.67
N LEU A 170 27.40 26.88 11.42
CA LEU A 170 27.86 26.36 12.71
C LEU A 170 26.77 26.46 13.80
N GLU A 171 25.99 27.53 13.79
CA GLU A 171 24.85 27.73 14.69
C GLU A 171 23.77 26.68 14.41
N ASN A 172 23.39 26.56 13.13
CA ASN A 172 22.45 25.56 12.64
C ASN A 172 22.88 24.13 13.02
N TYR A 173 24.15 23.77 12.80
CA TYR A 173 24.68 22.46 13.17
C TYR A 173 24.55 22.21 14.68
N LYS A 174 24.89 23.21 15.51
CA LYS A 174 24.76 23.12 16.99
C LYS A 174 23.32 22.89 17.44
N GLU A 175 22.34 23.35 16.68
CA GLU A 175 20.91 23.13 16.94
C GLU A 175 20.36 21.80 16.38
N SER A 176 21.11 21.14 15.50
CA SER A 176 20.72 19.84 14.95
C SER A 176 20.82 18.71 15.99
N ILE A 177 20.16 17.58 15.71
CA ILE A 177 20.30 16.37 16.55
C ILE A 177 21.75 15.88 16.63
N HIS A 178 22.55 16.12 15.58
CA HIS A 178 23.97 15.80 15.59
C HIS A 178 24.76 16.76 16.48
N GLY A 179 24.46 18.06 16.43
CA GLY A 179 25.07 19.03 17.34
C GLY A 179 24.67 18.81 18.81
N ASP A 180 23.41 18.45 19.06
CA ASP A 180 22.92 18.11 20.40
C ASP A 180 23.58 16.85 20.95
N GLY A 181 23.70 15.80 20.12
CA GLY A 181 24.44 14.58 20.45
C GLY A 181 25.90 14.86 20.78
N LEU A 182 26.59 15.65 19.94
CA LEU A 182 27.99 16.00 20.13
C LEU A 182 28.19 16.89 21.36
N PHE A 183 27.58 18.07 21.41
CA PHE A 183 27.88 19.10 22.42
C PHE A 183 27.12 18.95 23.73
N ARG A 184 25.87 18.49 23.72
CA ARG A 184 25.08 18.35 24.96
C ARG A 184 25.20 16.96 25.57
N SER A 185 25.26 15.94 24.73
CA SER A 185 25.34 14.55 25.19
C SER A 185 26.77 13.99 25.21
N GLY A 186 27.76 14.70 24.64
CA GLY A 186 29.16 14.29 24.63
C GLY A 186 29.45 13.06 23.77
N LEU A 187 28.59 12.75 22.79
CA LEU A 187 28.67 11.55 21.97
C LEU A 187 29.61 11.76 20.77
N ILE A 188 30.83 11.25 20.87
CA ILE A 188 31.83 11.33 19.78
C ILE A 188 31.52 10.43 18.57
N VAL A 189 30.52 9.57 18.68
CA VAL A 189 30.01 8.75 17.56
C VAL A 189 29.05 9.53 16.66
N THR A 190 28.69 10.75 17.06
CA THR A 190 27.77 11.59 16.31
C THR A 190 28.44 12.19 15.07
N ALA A 191 27.66 12.35 13.99
CA ALA A 191 28.17 12.89 12.73
C ALA A 191 28.62 14.35 12.89
N VAL A 192 29.80 14.67 12.34
CA VAL A 192 30.40 16.00 12.28
C VAL A 192 30.63 16.41 10.82
N CYS A 193 31.17 17.60 10.57
CA CYS A 193 31.37 18.12 9.22
C CYS A 193 32.11 17.13 8.30
N THR A 194 33.16 16.49 8.81
CA THR A 194 33.96 15.50 8.06
C THR A 194 33.27 14.15 7.87
N SER A 195 32.24 13.83 8.65
CA SER A 195 31.44 12.62 8.45
C SER A 195 30.63 12.68 7.15
N CYS A 196 30.21 13.89 6.74
CA CYS A 196 29.46 14.09 5.51
C CYS A 196 30.32 14.64 4.37
N HIS A 197 31.22 15.58 4.63
CA HIS A 197 32.04 16.24 3.59
C HIS A 197 33.40 15.58 3.31
N PHE A 198 33.79 14.59 4.12
CA PHE A 198 35.12 13.97 4.17
C PHE A 198 36.25 14.95 4.51
N SER A 199 37.34 14.44 5.10
CA SER A 199 38.37 15.29 5.73
C SER A 199 39.36 15.89 4.75
N HIS A 200 39.84 15.09 3.79
CA HIS A 200 40.84 15.49 2.81
C HIS A 200 40.27 15.68 1.41
N ASN A 201 39.06 15.19 1.12
CA ASN A 201 38.44 15.27 -0.20
C ASN A 201 37.11 16.05 -0.21
N ILE A 202 37.14 17.30 0.26
CA ILE A 202 35.95 18.17 0.30
C ILE A 202 35.62 18.68 -1.11
N LEU A 203 34.56 18.13 -1.71
CA LEU A 203 34.11 18.43 -3.06
C LEU A 203 32.75 19.16 -3.07
N PRO A 204 32.44 19.96 -4.12
CA PRO A 204 31.14 20.61 -4.25
C PRO A 204 30.03 19.57 -4.49
N HIS A 205 28.79 19.88 -4.09
CA HIS A 205 27.68 18.92 -4.14
C HIS A 205 27.27 18.50 -5.57
N GLU A 206 27.66 19.26 -6.58
CA GLU A 206 27.46 18.93 -7.99
C GLU A 206 28.47 17.90 -8.51
N ASN A 207 29.61 17.73 -7.83
CA ASN A 207 30.64 16.79 -8.27
C ASN A 207 30.18 15.34 -8.03
N PRO A 208 30.16 14.46 -9.04
CA PRO A 208 29.74 13.06 -8.89
C PRO A 208 30.57 12.24 -7.89
N LYS A 209 31.82 12.65 -7.60
CA LYS A 209 32.66 12.01 -6.57
C LYS A 209 32.38 12.52 -5.16
N SER A 210 31.60 13.58 -5.00
CA SER A 210 31.29 14.15 -3.68
C SER A 210 30.36 13.23 -2.90
N SER A 211 30.70 12.96 -1.64
CA SER A 211 29.83 12.21 -0.70
C SER A 211 28.46 12.87 -0.53
N ILE A 212 28.39 14.20 -0.63
CA ILE A 212 27.15 14.96 -0.55
C ILE A 212 26.47 15.20 -1.90
N ASN A 213 26.92 14.54 -2.97
CA ASN A 213 26.23 14.58 -4.24
C ASN A 213 24.83 13.98 -4.10
N ARG A 214 23.84 14.49 -4.85
CA ARG A 214 22.46 13.98 -4.82
C ARG A 214 22.37 12.45 -4.99
N ASN A 215 23.25 11.87 -5.80
CA ASN A 215 23.28 10.43 -6.05
C ASN A 215 24.02 9.63 -4.96
N ASN A 216 24.86 10.27 -4.15
CA ASN A 216 25.68 9.64 -3.12
C ASN A 216 25.21 9.94 -1.69
N ILE A 217 24.32 10.92 -1.51
CA ILE A 217 23.93 11.40 -0.19
C ILE A 217 23.22 10.32 0.64
N ALA A 218 22.43 9.46 -0.02
CA ALA A 218 21.76 8.34 0.64
C ALA A 218 22.80 7.37 1.22
N SER A 219 23.80 6.95 0.43
CA SER A 219 24.85 6.04 0.91
C SER A 219 25.69 6.67 2.02
N THR A 220 25.93 7.99 1.97
CA THR A 220 26.59 8.73 3.05
C THR A 220 25.80 8.68 4.36
N CYS A 221 24.49 8.92 4.33
CA CYS A 221 23.64 8.83 5.52
C CYS A 221 23.55 7.38 6.06
N MET A 222 23.49 6.39 5.16
CA MET A 222 23.35 4.97 5.51
C MET A 222 24.60 4.37 6.18
N GLN A 223 25.75 5.05 6.16
CA GLN A 223 26.91 4.66 6.95
C GLN A 223 26.58 4.55 8.45
N CYS A 224 25.59 5.32 8.94
CA CYS A 224 25.09 5.24 10.31
C CYS A 224 23.59 4.91 10.38
N HIS A 225 22.78 5.37 9.44
CA HIS A 225 21.34 5.13 9.39
C HIS A 225 20.99 3.85 8.63
N SER A 226 21.54 2.70 9.03
CA SER A 226 21.41 1.44 8.29
C SER A 226 19.97 0.85 8.23
N GLN A 227 19.07 1.30 9.10
CA GLN A 227 17.65 0.87 9.09
C GLN A 227 16.72 1.91 8.46
N ILE A 228 17.26 2.81 7.63
CA ILE A 228 16.47 3.91 7.04
C ILE A 228 15.28 3.37 6.23
N GLU A 229 15.43 2.23 5.55
CA GLU A 229 14.36 1.58 4.80
C GLU A 229 13.21 1.18 5.72
N ARG A 230 13.49 0.52 6.85
CA ARG A 230 12.47 0.05 7.80
C ARG A 230 11.66 1.20 8.42
N VAL A 231 12.27 2.37 8.60
CA VAL A 231 11.56 3.54 9.16
C VAL A 231 10.81 4.34 8.09
N HIS A 232 11.20 4.24 6.81
CA HIS A 232 10.53 4.89 5.68
C HIS A 232 9.54 3.99 4.93
N THR A 233 9.52 2.67 5.14
CA THR A 233 8.62 1.70 4.45
C THR A 233 7.12 1.99 4.58
N LYS A 234 6.70 2.85 5.51
CA LYS A 234 5.31 3.32 5.61
C LYS A 234 4.98 4.47 4.64
N VAL A 235 5.98 5.05 3.97
CA VAL A 235 5.88 6.27 3.17
C VAL A 235 6.69 6.23 1.87
N ILE A 236 7.81 5.48 1.76
CA ILE A 236 8.63 5.34 0.55
C ILE A 236 9.20 3.90 0.47
N ARG A 237 9.21 3.29 -0.73
CA ARG A 237 9.93 2.03 -1.00
C ARG A 237 11.44 2.23 -0.84
N GLY A 238 12.02 1.68 0.23
CA GLY A 238 13.41 1.93 0.64
C GLY A 238 14.43 1.49 -0.41
N GLU A 239 14.14 0.40 -1.12
CA GLU A 239 15.01 -0.21 -2.12
C GLU A 239 15.32 0.73 -3.29
N LEU A 240 14.43 1.71 -3.53
CA LEU A 240 14.60 2.71 -4.59
C LEU A 240 15.74 3.70 -4.29
N TRP A 241 16.14 3.92 -3.04
CA TRP A 241 17.30 4.78 -2.72
C TRP A 241 18.62 4.15 -3.14
N GLU A 242 18.69 2.81 -3.18
CA GLU A 242 19.88 2.09 -3.62
C GLU A 242 19.88 1.87 -5.13
N GLN A 243 18.73 1.45 -5.68
CA GLN A 243 18.66 1.00 -7.08
C GLN A 243 18.40 2.14 -8.06
N GLN A 244 17.59 3.14 -7.67
CA GLN A 244 17.13 4.21 -8.56
C GLN A 244 17.03 5.56 -7.81
N PRO A 245 18.11 6.08 -7.19
CA PRO A 245 18.07 7.27 -6.31
C PRO A 245 17.56 8.55 -6.98
N HIS A 246 17.41 8.56 -8.30
CA HIS A 246 16.89 9.69 -9.06
C HIS A 246 15.35 9.77 -9.07
N VAL A 247 14.63 8.65 -8.82
CA VAL A 247 13.15 8.58 -8.92
C VAL A 247 12.43 8.96 -7.64
N ILE A 248 13.17 9.11 -6.53
CA ILE A 248 12.66 9.51 -5.23
C ILE A 248 13.39 10.76 -4.71
N PRO A 249 12.75 11.56 -3.84
CA PRO A 249 13.45 12.64 -3.15
C PRO A 249 14.66 12.10 -2.37
N ALA A 250 15.81 12.76 -2.51
CA ALA A 250 16.99 12.48 -1.69
C ALA A 250 16.69 12.81 -0.22
N CYS A 251 17.42 12.21 0.73
CA CYS A 251 17.21 12.48 2.16
C CYS A 251 17.21 13.99 2.46
N ILE A 252 18.08 14.73 1.77
CA ILE A 252 18.23 16.18 1.95
C ILE A 252 17.09 17.02 1.35
N ASP A 253 16.29 16.45 0.46
CA ASP A 253 15.09 17.10 -0.10
C ASP A 253 13.99 17.21 0.97
N CYS A 254 14.04 16.31 1.98
CA CYS A 254 13.13 16.25 3.11
C CYS A 254 13.79 16.47 4.48
N HIS A 255 15.12 16.68 4.55
CA HIS A 255 15.90 16.94 5.77
C HIS A 255 17.09 17.87 5.49
N GLN A 256 17.11 19.09 6.02
CA GLN A 256 18.24 19.99 5.90
C GLN A 256 19.38 19.46 6.77
N PRO A 257 20.53 19.12 6.15
CA PRO A 257 21.63 18.43 6.83
C PRO A 257 22.31 19.31 7.89
N HIS A 258 22.13 20.63 7.81
CA HIS A 258 22.68 21.58 8.78
C HIS A 258 21.66 22.10 9.78
N GLN A 259 20.34 21.91 9.59
CA GLN A 259 19.29 22.30 10.54
C GLN A 259 18.36 21.10 10.73
N VAL A 260 18.44 20.40 11.86
CA VAL A 260 17.56 19.25 12.09
C VAL A 260 16.64 19.54 13.28
N ARG A 261 15.52 20.22 13.02
CA ARG A 261 14.32 20.17 13.85
C ARG A 261 13.28 19.23 13.26
N ARG A 262 12.36 18.74 14.10
CA ARG A 262 11.16 18.01 13.67
C ARG A 262 10.25 18.94 12.82
N VAL A 263 10.15 18.57 11.54
CA VAL A 263 9.11 18.85 10.51
C VAL A 263 9.11 20.17 9.71
N ILE A 264 8.89 19.93 8.39
CA ILE A 264 8.47 20.74 7.22
C ILE A 264 9.54 21.64 6.56
N TYR A 265 9.99 21.21 5.39
CA TYR A 265 10.75 22.00 4.43
C TYR A 265 9.79 22.80 3.56
N ASP A 266 9.81 24.11 3.73
CA ASP A 266 9.56 25.03 2.63
C ASP A 266 10.84 25.06 1.76
N GLN A 267 10.69 24.61 0.51
CA GLN A 267 11.58 24.80 -0.64
C GLN A 267 12.70 23.79 -0.91
N LYS A 268 12.55 23.08 -2.04
CA LYS A 268 13.35 23.39 -3.26
C LYS A 268 12.76 22.90 -4.60
N PHE A 269 11.45 23.07 -4.77
CA PHE A 269 10.85 23.64 -5.97
C PHE A 269 9.74 24.52 -5.42
N ASP A 270 9.77 25.82 -5.71
CA ASP A 270 8.66 26.68 -5.32
C ASP A 270 7.46 26.29 -6.19
N ASP A 271 6.37 25.83 -5.58
CA ASP A 271 5.14 25.53 -6.30
C ASP A 271 4.67 26.77 -7.08
N ALA A 272 5.03 27.99 -6.65
CA ALA A 272 4.79 29.22 -7.42
C ALA A 272 5.42 29.19 -8.82
N LYS A 273 6.54 28.47 -9.04
CA LYS A 273 7.14 28.31 -10.36
C LYS A 273 6.36 27.36 -11.26
N CYS A 274 5.73 26.34 -10.69
CA CYS A 274 4.81 25.50 -11.44
C CYS A 274 3.52 26.28 -11.73
N MET A 275 2.98 26.92 -10.70
CA MET A 275 1.75 27.69 -10.77
C MET A 275 1.86 28.93 -11.67
N SER A 276 3.04 29.51 -11.88
CA SER A 276 3.20 30.65 -12.81
C SER A 276 2.75 30.33 -14.24
N CYS A 277 2.78 29.04 -14.61
CA CYS A 277 2.23 28.55 -15.87
C CYS A 277 0.89 27.85 -15.64
N HIS A 278 0.83 26.93 -14.66
CA HIS A 278 -0.32 26.05 -14.46
C HIS A 278 -1.56 26.75 -13.88
N SER A 279 -1.46 27.98 -13.38
CA SER A 279 -2.63 28.78 -13.02
C SER A 279 -3.37 29.38 -14.23
N ASN A 280 -2.81 29.25 -15.44
CA ASN A 280 -3.44 29.75 -16.66
C ASN A 280 -4.47 28.74 -17.20
N LYS A 281 -5.74 29.16 -17.26
CA LYS A 281 -6.87 28.34 -17.75
C LYS A 281 -6.74 27.95 -19.23
N ASP A 282 -6.01 28.75 -20.00
CA ASP A 282 -5.79 28.53 -21.43
C ASP A 282 -4.54 27.68 -21.71
N LEU A 283 -3.83 27.22 -20.67
CA LEU A 283 -2.67 26.35 -20.86
C LEU A 283 -3.12 24.95 -21.25
N TYR A 284 -2.63 24.45 -22.38
CA TYR A 284 -2.90 23.10 -22.85
C TYR A 284 -1.64 22.44 -23.44
N LYS A 285 -1.67 21.11 -23.52
CA LYS A 285 -0.78 20.33 -24.38
C LYS A 285 -1.60 19.57 -25.42
N GLU A 286 -0.98 19.25 -26.55
CA GLU A 286 -1.58 18.34 -27.53
C GLU A 286 -1.04 16.93 -27.28
N VAL A 287 -1.95 15.97 -27.09
CA VAL A 287 -1.65 14.54 -26.96
C VAL A 287 -2.53 13.81 -27.96
N ASP A 288 -1.94 13.08 -28.90
CA ASP A 288 -2.64 12.32 -29.94
C ASP A 288 -3.68 13.13 -30.75
N GLY A 289 -3.42 14.43 -30.94
CA GLY A 289 -4.30 15.35 -31.67
C GLY A 289 -5.40 15.99 -30.83
N GLU A 290 -5.54 15.64 -29.56
CA GLU A 290 -6.49 16.24 -28.62
C GLU A 290 -5.82 17.28 -27.71
N ARG A 291 -6.54 18.37 -27.43
CA ARG A 291 -6.10 19.40 -26.49
C ARG A 291 -6.44 18.99 -25.06
N VAL A 292 -5.41 18.68 -24.29
CA VAL A 292 -5.51 18.37 -22.86
C VAL A 292 -5.13 19.60 -22.06
N SER A 293 -6.04 20.09 -21.22
CA SER A 293 -5.77 21.21 -20.32
C SER A 293 -4.66 20.86 -19.33
N LEU A 294 -3.77 21.82 -19.09
CA LEU A 294 -2.74 21.77 -18.05
C LEU A 294 -3.07 22.71 -16.88
N TYR A 295 -4.26 23.32 -16.87
CA TYR A 295 -4.69 24.16 -15.76
C TYR A 295 -4.78 23.38 -14.46
N VAL A 296 -4.28 23.98 -13.40
CA VAL A 296 -4.36 23.48 -12.03
C VAL A 296 -4.95 24.58 -11.16
N ASP A 297 -6.01 24.23 -10.43
CA ASP A 297 -6.59 25.13 -9.44
C ASP A 297 -5.82 25.00 -8.11
N ALA A 298 -5.28 26.11 -7.61
CA ALA A 298 -4.58 26.13 -6.34
C ALA A 298 -5.50 25.74 -5.17
N ASP A 299 -6.78 26.10 -5.25
CA ASP A 299 -7.77 25.79 -4.23
C ASP A 299 -8.02 24.27 -4.13
N ASP A 300 -7.95 23.56 -5.26
CA ASP A 300 -8.11 22.11 -5.30
C ASP A 300 -6.97 21.40 -4.56
N ILE A 301 -5.73 21.88 -4.69
CA ILE A 301 -4.57 21.35 -3.98
C ILE A 301 -4.70 21.63 -2.47
N MET A 302 -5.06 22.86 -2.10
CA MET A 302 -5.21 23.26 -0.69
C MET A 302 -6.29 22.46 0.05
N HIS A 303 -7.33 22.02 -0.65
CA HIS A 303 -8.41 21.19 -0.09
C HIS A 303 -8.23 19.69 -0.35
N SER A 304 -7.07 19.29 -0.88
CA SER A 304 -6.69 17.90 -1.05
C SER A 304 -6.20 17.29 0.26
N VAL A 305 -6.29 15.96 0.37
CA VAL A 305 -5.58 15.21 1.43
C VAL A 305 -4.06 15.31 1.33
N HIS A 306 -3.57 15.77 0.18
CA HIS A 306 -2.17 16.00 -0.12
C HIS A 306 -1.77 17.49 -0.05
N ALA A 307 -2.55 18.35 0.60
CA ALA A 307 -2.27 19.80 0.67
C ALA A 307 -0.86 20.14 1.18
N ASP A 308 -0.29 19.30 2.05
CA ASP A 308 1.06 19.47 2.60
C ASP A 308 2.17 18.95 1.67
N ASN A 309 1.82 18.48 0.47
CA ASN A 309 2.76 17.98 -0.52
C ASN A 309 3.01 19.01 -1.63
N THR A 310 4.28 19.34 -1.85
CA THR A 310 4.72 20.12 -3.02
C THR A 310 4.53 19.34 -4.32
N CYS A 311 4.31 20.02 -5.45
CA CYS A 311 4.03 19.41 -6.75
C CYS A 311 5.03 18.30 -7.14
N ILE A 312 6.32 18.51 -6.88
CA ILE A 312 7.39 17.57 -7.26
C ILE A 312 7.37 16.24 -6.50
N LYS A 313 6.66 16.17 -5.36
CA LYS A 313 6.52 14.91 -4.60
C LYS A 313 5.68 13.89 -5.36
N CYS A 314 4.75 14.35 -6.19
CA CYS A 314 3.94 13.50 -7.06
C CYS A 314 4.50 13.48 -8.48
N HIS A 315 5.01 14.62 -8.95
CA HIS A 315 5.63 14.78 -10.26
C HIS A 315 7.14 14.57 -10.18
N THR A 316 7.59 13.36 -9.84
CA THR A 316 9.01 13.07 -9.58
C THR A 316 9.91 13.12 -10.82
N ASN A 317 9.34 13.05 -12.02
CA ASN A 317 10.08 13.08 -13.30
C ASN A 317 10.34 14.51 -13.83
N VAL A 318 10.12 15.56 -13.01
CA VAL A 318 10.45 16.94 -13.41
C VAL A 318 11.94 17.22 -13.24
N SER A 319 12.52 17.97 -14.18
CA SER A 319 13.96 18.26 -14.16
C SER A 319 14.24 19.66 -14.67
N HIS A 320 15.09 20.41 -13.94
CA HIS A 320 15.58 21.73 -14.38
C HIS A 320 16.34 21.71 -15.71
N LEU A 321 16.78 20.53 -16.16
CA LEU A 321 17.45 20.35 -17.44
C LEU A 321 16.48 20.33 -18.63
N ASN A 322 15.18 20.15 -18.36
CA ASN A 322 14.14 20.13 -19.38
C ASN A 322 13.57 21.55 -19.61
N SER A 323 13.24 21.84 -20.87
CA SER A 323 12.53 23.06 -21.26
C SER A 323 11.30 22.69 -22.10
N PRO A 324 10.06 22.88 -21.60
CA PRO A 324 9.74 23.34 -20.24
C PRO A 324 10.12 22.30 -19.17
N ILE A 325 10.26 22.75 -17.92
CA ILE A 325 10.72 21.95 -16.77
C ILE A 325 9.89 20.68 -16.50
N CYS A 326 8.62 20.71 -16.90
CA CYS A 326 7.64 19.65 -16.74
C CYS A 326 7.47 18.76 -17.99
N LYS A 327 8.32 18.92 -19.02
CA LYS A 327 8.19 18.21 -20.30
C LYS A 327 8.04 16.70 -20.15
N GLU A 328 8.75 16.12 -19.19
CA GLU A 328 8.79 14.66 -18.94
C GLU A 328 8.03 14.26 -17.67
N SER A 329 7.22 15.15 -17.10
CA SER A 329 6.57 14.91 -15.81
C SER A 329 5.70 13.65 -15.77
N GLY A 330 5.14 13.23 -16.91
CA GLY A 330 4.39 11.97 -17.04
C GLY A 330 3.15 11.85 -16.15
N LYS A 331 2.64 10.61 -16.03
CA LYS A 331 1.64 10.26 -15.01
C LYS A 331 2.33 10.19 -13.64
N VAL A 332 1.62 10.56 -12.58
CA VAL A 332 2.13 10.48 -11.20
C VAL A 332 2.22 9.03 -10.75
N ASP A 333 3.32 8.66 -10.09
CA ASP A 333 3.47 7.33 -9.49
C ASP A 333 3.03 7.35 -8.03
N CYS A 334 1.84 6.81 -7.77
CA CYS A 334 1.30 6.72 -6.42
C CYS A 334 2.04 5.68 -5.56
N SER A 335 2.77 4.73 -6.16
CA SER A 335 3.41 3.61 -5.48
C SER A 335 4.55 4.03 -4.56
N ILE A 336 5.10 5.22 -4.80
CA ILE A 336 6.11 5.84 -3.94
C ILE A 336 5.57 5.92 -2.51
N CYS A 337 4.34 6.43 -2.32
CA CYS A 337 3.74 6.59 -1.00
C CYS A 337 2.68 5.55 -0.63
N HIS A 338 1.96 5.02 -1.62
CA HIS A 338 0.84 4.09 -1.47
C HIS A 338 1.22 2.67 -1.93
N ALA A 339 2.44 2.22 -1.60
CA ALA A 339 2.99 0.95 -2.08
C ALA A 339 2.05 -0.24 -1.88
N ALA A 340 1.48 -0.39 -0.69
CA ALA A 340 0.55 -1.48 -0.39
C ALA A 340 -0.74 -1.44 -1.23
N GLN A 341 -1.33 -0.25 -1.42
CA GLN A 341 -2.53 -0.11 -2.24
C GLN A 341 -2.23 -0.33 -3.72
N VAL A 342 -1.06 0.10 -4.20
CA VAL A 342 -0.64 -0.14 -5.58
C VAL A 342 -0.32 -1.61 -5.80
N GLU A 343 0.28 -2.30 -4.84
CA GLU A 343 0.52 -3.75 -4.92
C GLU A 343 -0.79 -4.54 -4.99
N GLU A 344 -1.80 -4.16 -4.19
CA GLU A 344 -3.14 -4.74 -4.34
C GLU A 344 -3.71 -4.43 -5.73
N TRP A 345 -3.67 -3.17 -6.15
CA TRP A 345 -4.20 -2.73 -7.45
C TRP A 345 -3.54 -3.41 -8.62
N GLN A 346 -2.25 -3.70 -8.55
CA GLN A 346 -1.52 -4.44 -9.58
C GLN A 346 -2.08 -5.84 -9.83
N LEU A 347 -2.73 -6.44 -8.83
CA LEU A 347 -3.40 -7.73 -8.94
C LEU A 347 -4.85 -7.63 -9.45
N SER A 348 -5.41 -6.41 -9.57
CA SER A 348 -6.78 -6.20 -10.02
C SER A 348 -6.96 -6.44 -11.52
N GLN A 349 -8.20 -6.70 -11.94
CA GLN A 349 -8.56 -6.77 -13.34
C GLN A 349 -8.31 -5.44 -14.05
N HIS A 350 -8.56 -4.28 -13.40
CA HIS A 350 -8.28 -2.97 -14.01
C HIS A 350 -6.79 -2.80 -14.36
N SER A 351 -5.88 -3.18 -13.47
CA SER A 351 -4.45 -3.16 -13.76
C SER A 351 -4.08 -4.11 -14.89
N ILE A 352 -4.60 -5.34 -14.86
CA ILE A 352 -4.35 -6.34 -15.91
C ILE A 352 -4.78 -5.81 -17.29
N GLU A 353 -5.98 -5.23 -17.39
CA GLU A 353 -6.48 -4.62 -18.62
C GLU A 353 -5.60 -3.45 -19.07
N LEU A 354 -5.23 -2.55 -18.15
CA LEU A 354 -4.40 -1.39 -18.47
C LEU A 354 -3.01 -1.80 -18.99
N VAL A 355 -2.38 -2.81 -18.36
CA VAL A 355 -1.08 -3.35 -18.79
C VAL A 355 -1.18 -4.07 -20.14
N ASN A 356 -2.31 -4.70 -20.43
CA ASN A 356 -2.59 -5.32 -21.73
C ASN A 356 -2.90 -4.30 -22.84
N GLY A 357 -2.85 -3.00 -22.54
CA GLY A 357 -3.02 -1.91 -23.51
C GLY A 357 -4.45 -1.39 -23.64
N ASN A 358 -5.38 -1.82 -22.78
CA ASN A 358 -6.73 -1.28 -22.73
C ASN A 358 -6.70 0.09 -22.01
N VAL A 359 -6.69 1.17 -22.79
CA VAL A 359 -6.63 2.55 -22.27
C VAL A 359 -7.89 2.99 -21.54
N ASP A 360 -9.01 2.26 -21.70
CA ASP A 360 -10.26 2.55 -21.00
C ASP A 360 -10.28 1.99 -19.56
N ALA A 361 -9.30 1.15 -19.21
CA ALA A 361 -9.14 0.66 -17.85
C ALA A 361 -8.67 1.80 -16.91
N PRO A 362 -9.29 1.97 -15.74
CA PRO A 362 -8.99 3.11 -14.87
C PRO A 362 -7.64 2.96 -14.16
N TYR A 363 -6.92 4.07 -14.03
CA TYR A 363 -5.79 4.25 -13.12
C TYR A 363 -6.25 4.93 -11.81
N CYS A 364 -5.33 5.07 -10.84
CA CYS A 364 -5.62 5.65 -9.53
C CYS A 364 -6.32 7.02 -9.61
N SER A 365 -5.88 7.87 -10.54
CA SER A 365 -6.42 9.22 -10.75
C SER A 365 -7.85 9.26 -11.30
N ASP A 366 -8.28 8.21 -11.99
CA ASP A 366 -9.62 8.14 -12.58
C ASP A 366 -10.68 7.87 -11.50
N CYS A 367 -10.28 7.19 -10.42
CA CYS A 367 -11.11 6.91 -9.25
C CYS A 367 -10.98 7.98 -8.16
N HIS A 368 -9.76 8.42 -7.85
CA HIS A 368 -9.51 9.34 -6.73
C HIS A 368 -9.50 10.83 -7.12
N GLY A 369 -9.44 11.13 -8.41
CA GLY A 369 -9.17 12.48 -8.92
C GLY A 369 -7.66 12.77 -9.03
N THR A 370 -7.34 13.98 -9.47
CA THR A 370 -5.96 14.41 -9.72
C THR A 370 -5.43 15.32 -8.61
N HIS A 371 -5.69 16.63 -8.67
CA HIS A 371 -5.21 17.60 -7.68
C HIS A 371 -6.17 17.78 -6.49
N LYS A 372 -7.45 17.42 -6.65
CA LYS A 372 -8.50 17.49 -5.62
C LYS A 372 -8.80 16.13 -4.98
N VAL A 373 -7.78 15.39 -4.54
CA VAL A 373 -7.98 14.09 -3.90
C VAL A 373 -8.55 14.28 -2.50
N GLN A 374 -9.71 13.69 -2.22
CA GLN A 374 -10.43 13.89 -0.96
C GLN A 374 -10.48 12.62 -0.11
N LYS A 375 -10.69 12.79 1.20
CA LYS A 375 -10.88 11.65 2.13
C LYS A 375 -12.15 10.90 1.77
N LYS A 376 -12.15 9.56 1.90
CA LYS A 376 -13.35 8.73 1.71
C LYS A 376 -14.52 9.07 2.65
N THR A 377 -14.28 9.84 3.71
CA THR A 377 -15.28 10.31 4.67
C THR A 377 -15.90 11.65 4.26
N ASP A 378 -15.31 12.36 3.31
CA ASP A 378 -15.85 13.60 2.76
C ASP A 378 -17.00 13.29 1.80
N ARG A 379 -18.14 13.95 1.97
CA ARG A 379 -19.35 13.72 1.17
C ARG A 379 -19.18 14.08 -0.30
N THR A 380 -18.26 15.00 -0.62
CA THR A 380 -17.98 15.37 -2.02
C THR A 380 -16.98 14.44 -2.70
N SER A 381 -16.32 13.56 -1.94
CA SER A 381 -15.30 12.65 -2.48
C SER A 381 -15.93 11.63 -3.43
N PRO A 382 -15.31 11.35 -4.59
CA PRO A 382 -15.77 10.26 -5.46
C PRO A 382 -15.82 8.90 -4.76
N THR A 383 -14.95 8.69 -3.76
CA THR A 383 -14.83 7.44 -2.99
C THR A 383 -15.66 7.44 -1.70
N PHE A 384 -16.49 8.45 -1.49
CA PHE A 384 -17.50 8.43 -0.43
C PHE A 384 -18.54 7.35 -0.73
N ALA A 385 -18.98 6.58 0.28
CA ALA A 385 -19.84 5.41 0.09
C ALA A 385 -21.04 5.65 -0.85
N ARG A 386 -21.73 6.80 -0.70
CA ARG A 386 -22.88 7.17 -1.54
C ARG A 386 -22.52 7.45 -3.00
N ASN A 387 -21.28 7.87 -3.27
CA ASN A 387 -20.81 8.27 -4.58
C ASN A 387 -20.17 7.10 -5.36
N ILE A 388 -19.81 6.01 -4.68
CA ILE A 388 -19.16 4.83 -5.28
C ILE A 388 -19.96 4.23 -6.46
N PRO A 389 -21.29 3.98 -6.35
CA PRO A 389 -22.04 3.43 -7.48
C PRO A 389 -21.98 4.31 -8.73
N ASN A 390 -22.04 5.64 -8.55
CA ASN A 390 -21.90 6.60 -9.64
C ASN A 390 -20.48 6.65 -10.20
N LEU A 391 -19.46 6.47 -9.35
CA LEU A 391 -18.06 6.40 -9.77
C LEU A 391 -17.83 5.18 -10.67
N CYS A 392 -18.22 3.99 -10.21
CA CYS A 392 -18.11 2.74 -10.97
C CYS A 392 -18.96 2.79 -12.25
N GLY A 393 -20.15 3.39 -12.16
CA GLY A 393 -21.07 3.54 -13.28
C GLY A 393 -20.60 4.48 -14.40
N LYS A 394 -19.51 5.23 -14.22
CA LYS A 394 -18.89 5.93 -15.37
C LYS A 394 -18.44 4.96 -16.46
N CYS A 395 -18.03 3.75 -16.07
CA CYS A 395 -17.53 2.73 -16.99
C CYS A 395 -18.44 1.50 -17.08
N HIS A 396 -19.04 1.07 -15.96
CA HIS A 396 -19.85 -0.15 -15.87
C HIS A 396 -21.36 0.07 -16.11
N ASN A 397 -21.75 1.18 -16.73
CA ASN A 397 -23.13 1.39 -17.20
C ASN A 397 -23.33 0.83 -18.62
N ILE A 398 -24.60 0.74 -19.04
CA ILE A 398 -24.95 0.34 -20.41
C ILE A 398 -24.24 1.25 -21.41
N GLY A 399 -23.43 0.65 -22.29
CA GLY A 399 -22.70 1.37 -23.34
C GLY A 399 -21.40 2.01 -22.90
N GLY A 400 -21.01 1.85 -21.62
CA GLY A 400 -19.68 2.22 -21.14
C GLY A 400 -18.59 1.22 -21.56
N PRO A 401 -17.30 1.60 -21.44
CA PRO A 401 -16.17 0.76 -21.85
C PRO A 401 -15.96 -0.46 -20.95
N GLY A 402 -16.43 -0.43 -19.70
CA GLY A 402 -16.27 -1.50 -18.72
C GLY A 402 -17.31 -2.61 -18.83
N LYS A 403 -17.81 -2.90 -20.05
CA LYS A 403 -18.86 -3.90 -20.27
C LYS A 403 -18.39 -5.29 -19.84
N SER A 404 -19.01 -5.83 -18.80
CA SER A 404 -19.01 -7.26 -18.53
C SER A 404 -19.68 -7.98 -19.70
N ILE A 405 -19.08 -9.08 -20.15
CA ILE A 405 -19.54 -9.92 -21.29
C ILE A 405 -20.95 -10.51 -21.07
N LEU A 406 -21.56 -10.33 -19.89
CA LEU A 406 -22.75 -11.04 -19.44
C LEU A 406 -23.95 -10.15 -19.02
N GLU A 407 -24.00 -8.87 -19.38
CA GLU A 407 -25.10 -8.02 -18.90
C GLU A 407 -26.37 -8.03 -19.77
N ASP A 408 -27.49 -8.27 -19.06
CA ASP A 408 -28.90 -8.04 -19.41
C ASP A 408 -29.13 -6.63 -19.98
N GLU A 409 -30.31 -6.37 -20.58
CA GLU A 409 -30.76 -5.20 -21.35
C GLU A 409 -30.67 -3.84 -20.60
N PHE A 410 -30.09 -3.81 -19.40
CA PHE A 410 -30.51 -2.97 -18.30
C PHE A 410 -29.39 -2.44 -17.37
N GLY A 411 -28.20 -3.07 -17.38
CA GLY A 411 -26.98 -2.57 -16.74
C GLY A 411 -26.85 -2.77 -15.22
N ILE A 412 -25.67 -3.20 -14.78
CA ILE A 412 -25.42 -3.65 -13.39
C ILE A 412 -25.62 -2.58 -12.30
N VAL A 413 -25.31 -1.31 -12.60
CA VAL A 413 -25.46 -0.19 -11.66
C VAL A 413 -26.94 0.05 -11.35
N ARG A 414 -27.78 -0.09 -12.37
CA ARG A 414 -29.23 0.06 -12.23
C ARG A 414 -29.79 -1.07 -11.35
N ASP A 415 -29.37 -2.30 -11.59
CA ASP A 415 -29.80 -3.43 -10.79
C ASP A 415 -29.39 -3.26 -9.32
N TYR A 416 -28.13 -2.87 -9.07
CA TYR A 416 -27.67 -2.53 -7.72
C TYR A 416 -28.51 -1.43 -7.07
N SER A 417 -28.85 -0.35 -7.81
CA SER A 417 -29.69 0.74 -7.28
C SER A 417 -31.09 0.27 -6.85
N GLN A 418 -31.62 -0.76 -7.51
CA GLN A 418 -32.92 -1.35 -7.19
C GLN A 418 -32.86 -2.38 -6.04
N SER A 419 -31.66 -2.86 -5.69
CA SER A 419 -31.46 -3.76 -4.56
C SER A 419 -31.75 -3.07 -3.22
N ILE A 420 -31.91 -3.85 -2.15
CA ILE A 420 -32.04 -3.29 -0.81
C ILE A 420 -30.79 -2.51 -0.38
N HIS A 421 -29.60 -2.91 -0.85
CA HIS A 421 -28.39 -2.17 -0.57
C HIS A 421 -28.40 -0.79 -1.24
N GLY A 422 -28.76 -0.73 -2.53
CA GLY A 422 -28.90 0.53 -3.26
C GLY A 422 -29.96 1.45 -2.64
N SER A 423 -31.14 0.90 -2.35
CA SER A 423 -32.25 1.67 -1.77
C SER A 423 -31.93 2.25 -0.37
N LEU A 424 -31.23 1.51 0.49
CA LEU A 424 -30.78 2.02 1.79
C LEU A 424 -29.68 3.08 1.65
N LEU A 425 -28.76 2.89 0.70
CA LEU A 425 -27.71 3.87 0.40
C LEU A 425 -28.30 5.20 -0.11
N GLU A 426 -29.31 5.14 -0.99
CA GLU A 426 -30.06 6.31 -1.46
C GLU A 426 -30.81 7.02 -0.33
N SER A 427 -31.34 6.25 0.62
CA SER A 427 -31.98 6.76 1.84
C SER A 427 -30.98 7.41 2.83
N GLY A 428 -29.68 7.39 2.51
CA GLY A 428 -28.62 8.03 3.29
C GLY A 428 -27.90 7.12 4.27
N LEU A 429 -28.15 5.81 4.26
CA LEU A 429 -27.48 4.85 5.13
C LEU A 429 -26.11 4.46 4.55
N THR A 430 -25.07 5.21 4.91
CA THR A 430 -23.71 5.06 4.35
C THR A 430 -22.94 3.83 4.83
N VAL A 431 -23.49 3.08 5.78
CA VAL A 431 -22.92 1.81 6.27
C VAL A 431 -23.38 0.60 5.46
N THR A 432 -24.24 0.82 4.48
CA THR A 432 -24.72 -0.23 3.58
C THR A 432 -23.65 -0.61 2.56
N ALA A 433 -23.62 -1.89 2.17
CA ALA A 433 -22.64 -2.42 1.22
C ALA A 433 -22.73 -1.73 -0.15
N THR A 434 -21.58 -1.36 -0.67
CA THR A 434 -21.34 -0.76 -1.99
C THR A 434 -20.56 -1.73 -2.88
N CYS A 435 -20.29 -1.34 -4.14
CA CYS A 435 -19.54 -2.16 -5.09
C CYS A 435 -18.20 -2.66 -4.52
N VAL A 436 -17.45 -1.79 -3.83
CA VAL A 436 -16.11 -2.11 -3.30
C VAL A 436 -16.13 -3.00 -2.05
N ASP A 437 -17.25 -3.07 -1.34
CA ASP A 437 -17.37 -3.95 -0.16
C ASP A 437 -17.46 -5.42 -0.58
N CYS A 438 -18.04 -5.67 -1.76
CA CYS A 438 -18.13 -6.97 -2.39
C CYS A 438 -16.93 -7.27 -3.30
N HIS A 439 -16.55 -6.34 -4.18
CA HIS A 439 -15.52 -6.55 -5.19
C HIS A 439 -14.10 -6.17 -4.76
N SER A 440 -13.89 -5.62 -3.56
CA SER A 440 -12.65 -4.91 -3.18
C SER A 440 -12.49 -3.57 -3.91
N ALA A 441 -11.77 -2.63 -3.29
CA ALA A 441 -11.52 -1.30 -3.85
C ALA A 441 -10.30 -1.24 -4.78
N HIS A 442 -9.31 -2.10 -4.52
CA HIS A 442 -8.05 -2.16 -5.25
C HIS A 442 -7.68 -3.59 -5.63
N ARG A 443 -8.59 -4.57 -5.56
CA ARG A 443 -8.29 -5.96 -5.93
C ARG A 443 -9.50 -6.65 -6.53
N GLU A 444 -10.23 -5.88 -7.31
CA GLU A 444 -11.39 -6.31 -8.05
C GLU A 444 -10.99 -7.33 -9.11
N LEU A 445 -11.57 -8.52 -8.99
CA LEU A 445 -11.28 -9.68 -9.80
C LEU A 445 -12.60 -10.30 -10.28
N PRO A 446 -12.63 -10.88 -11.49
CA PRO A 446 -13.82 -11.54 -11.99
C PRO A 446 -14.21 -12.72 -11.10
N GLU A 447 -15.51 -13.03 -11.05
CA GLU A 447 -16.10 -14.10 -10.22
C GLU A 447 -15.48 -15.47 -10.47
N LYS A 448 -14.98 -15.75 -11.68
CA LYS A 448 -14.29 -17.01 -12.00
C LYS A 448 -12.89 -17.13 -11.40
N ASN A 449 -12.31 -16.04 -10.90
CA ASN A 449 -10.98 -16.07 -10.30
C ASN A 449 -11.07 -16.53 -8.84
N PRO A 450 -10.37 -17.60 -8.42
CA PRO A 450 -10.41 -18.10 -7.04
C PRO A 450 -10.00 -17.09 -5.97
N LEU A 451 -9.18 -16.09 -6.33
CA LEU A 451 -8.74 -15.01 -5.42
C LEU A 451 -9.78 -13.87 -5.31
N SER A 452 -10.84 -13.91 -6.11
CA SER A 452 -11.91 -12.92 -6.05
C SER A 452 -12.74 -13.08 -4.78
N THR A 453 -13.06 -11.95 -4.16
CA THR A 453 -13.99 -11.89 -3.01
C THR A 453 -15.41 -12.28 -3.40
N VAL A 454 -15.76 -12.23 -4.69
CA VAL A 454 -17.06 -12.65 -5.22
C VAL A 454 -17.02 -14.04 -5.88
N HIS A 455 -15.91 -14.78 -5.74
CA HIS A 455 -15.83 -16.18 -6.17
C HIS A 455 -16.83 -17.04 -5.40
N ARG A 456 -17.38 -18.10 -6.00
CA ARG A 456 -18.36 -19.03 -5.40
C ARG A 456 -17.95 -19.49 -3.99
N ASP A 457 -16.68 -19.80 -3.80
CA ASP A 457 -16.15 -20.31 -2.53
C ASP A 457 -15.92 -19.20 -1.47
N SER A 458 -15.74 -17.95 -1.91
CA SER A 458 -15.35 -16.81 -1.06
C SER A 458 -16.51 -15.85 -0.78
N VAL A 459 -17.55 -15.84 -1.62
CA VAL A 459 -18.66 -14.87 -1.56
C VAL A 459 -19.45 -14.97 -0.25
N GLY A 460 -19.58 -16.17 0.32
CA GLY A 460 -20.19 -16.35 1.64
C GLY A 460 -19.45 -15.58 2.74
N GLU A 461 -18.12 -15.65 2.76
CA GLU A 461 -17.27 -14.89 3.70
C GLU A 461 -17.35 -13.37 3.44
N THR A 462 -17.46 -12.98 2.17
CA THR A 462 -17.68 -11.57 1.80
C THR A 462 -18.99 -11.04 2.37
N CYS A 463 -20.08 -11.78 2.27
CA CYS A 463 -21.35 -11.44 2.91
C CYS A 463 -21.21 -11.43 4.44
N ALA A 464 -20.44 -12.35 5.02
CA ALA A 464 -20.24 -12.50 6.46
C ALA A 464 -19.58 -11.28 7.12
N LYS A 465 -18.87 -10.43 6.37
CA LYS A 465 -18.33 -9.15 6.89
C LYS A 465 -19.40 -8.28 7.56
N CYS A 466 -20.63 -8.33 7.06
CA CYS A 466 -21.79 -7.62 7.62
C CYS A 466 -22.88 -8.56 8.14
N HIS A 467 -23.03 -9.75 7.55
CA HIS A 467 -24.07 -10.74 7.87
C HIS A 467 -23.54 -11.97 8.61
N LEU A 468 -22.57 -11.78 9.51
CA LEU A 468 -21.86 -12.87 10.21
C LEU A 468 -22.81 -13.88 10.86
N GLY A 469 -23.82 -13.42 11.60
CA GLY A 469 -24.76 -14.33 12.28
C GLY A 469 -25.61 -15.17 11.32
N ILE A 470 -25.86 -14.68 10.10
CA ILE A 470 -26.55 -15.46 9.05
C ILE A 470 -25.58 -16.46 8.42
N TYR A 471 -24.35 -16.04 8.15
CA TYR A 471 -23.30 -16.91 7.63
C TYR A 471 -23.01 -18.08 8.58
N GLU A 472 -22.98 -17.84 9.90
CA GLU A 472 -22.81 -18.90 10.90
C GLU A 472 -23.97 -19.91 10.90
N GLN A 473 -25.21 -19.44 10.73
CA GLN A 473 -26.36 -20.35 10.58
C GLN A 473 -26.25 -21.18 9.30
N PHE A 474 -25.92 -20.53 8.18
CA PHE A 474 -25.77 -21.19 6.88
C PHE A 474 -24.64 -22.21 6.87
N SER A 475 -23.49 -21.87 7.45
CA SER A 475 -22.31 -22.74 7.59
C SER A 475 -22.62 -24.01 8.40
N ASN A 476 -23.60 -23.97 9.29
CA ASN A 476 -24.09 -25.11 10.05
C ASN A 476 -25.28 -25.84 9.39
N SER A 477 -25.74 -25.39 8.22
CA SER A 477 -26.86 -26.01 7.49
C SER A 477 -26.40 -27.18 6.64
N ILE A 478 -27.35 -28.01 6.20
CA ILE A 478 -27.09 -29.12 5.27
C ILE A 478 -26.64 -28.66 3.87
N HIS A 479 -26.79 -27.38 3.55
CA HIS A 479 -26.29 -26.80 2.29
C HIS A 479 -24.83 -26.34 2.39
N SER A 480 -24.23 -26.42 3.57
CA SER A 480 -22.82 -26.11 3.76
C SER A 480 -21.93 -27.33 3.51
N PRO A 481 -20.79 -27.17 2.81
CA PRO A 481 -19.79 -28.24 2.68
C PRO A 481 -19.16 -28.65 4.02
N LEU A 482 -19.31 -27.84 5.08
CA LEU A 482 -18.86 -28.20 6.43
C LEU A 482 -19.72 -29.28 7.08
N VAL A 483 -21.00 -29.41 6.67
CA VAL A 483 -21.94 -30.39 7.22
C VAL A 483 -22.18 -31.53 6.25
N THR A 484 -22.31 -31.23 4.96
CA THR A 484 -22.58 -32.23 3.91
C THR A 484 -21.33 -32.50 3.09
N GLN A 485 -20.85 -33.74 3.15
CA GLN A 485 -19.81 -34.25 2.27
C GLN A 485 -20.47 -34.94 1.08
N THR A 486 -20.43 -34.33 -0.10
CA THR A 486 -21.01 -34.87 -1.33
C THR A 486 -20.23 -34.39 -2.55
N ASP A 487 -20.21 -35.20 -3.61
CA ASP A 487 -19.64 -34.83 -4.91
C ASP A 487 -20.55 -33.88 -5.71
N LYS A 488 -21.78 -33.62 -5.22
CA LYS A 488 -22.73 -32.70 -5.85
C LYS A 488 -22.42 -31.26 -5.47
N GLU A 489 -22.66 -30.36 -6.41
CA GLU A 489 -22.52 -28.92 -6.17
C GLU A 489 -23.56 -28.44 -5.15
N LEU A 490 -23.10 -27.80 -4.08
CA LEU A 490 -23.94 -27.25 -3.02
C LEU A 490 -24.26 -25.78 -3.30
N PRO A 491 -25.47 -25.29 -2.98
CA PRO A 491 -25.83 -23.91 -3.22
C PRO A 491 -25.07 -22.96 -2.28
N GLY A 492 -24.73 -21.78 -2.76
CA GLY A 492 -24.19 -20.66 -1.97
C GLY A 492 -25.24 -19.57 -1.71
N CYS A 493 -24.84 -18.51 -1.01
CA CYS A 493 -25.72 -17.38 -0.73
C CYS A 493 -26.31 -16.77 -2.02
N GLN A 494 -25.49 -16.68 -3.07
CA GLN A 494 -25.82 -16.12 -4.38
C GLN A 494 -26.85 -16.93 -5.18
N ASP A 495 -26.98 -18.23 -4.90
CA ASP A 495 -27.92 -19.10 -5.60
C ASP A 495 -29.36 -18.86 -5.13
N CYS A 496 -29.52 -18.42 -3.87
CA CYS A 496 -30.81 -18.02 -3.29
C CYS A 496 -31.03 -16.49 -3.33
N HIS A 497 -29.97 -15.70 -3.18
CA HIS A 497 -30.01 -14.23 -3.22
C HIS A 497 -29.16 -13.70 -4.38
N GLN A 498 -29.80 -13.15 -5.41
CA GLN A 498 -29.05 -12.48 -6.48
C GLN A 498 -28.35 -11.23 -5.93
N ALA A 499 -27.00 -11.21 -5.96
CA ALA A 499 -26.20 -10.20 -5.26
C ALA A 499 -26.49 -8.75 -5.70
N HIS A 500 -26.72 -8.54 -7.00
CA HIS A 500 -26.99 -7.21 -7.55
C HIS A 500 -28.46 -6.79 -7.51
N THR A 501 -29.39 -7.71 -7.28
CA THR A 501 -30.85 -7.45 -7.23
C THR A 501 -31.46 -7.90 -5.91
N ILE A 502 -30.64 -7.99 -4.85
CA ILE A 502 -31.05 -8.55 -3.56
C ILE A 502 -32.26 -7.78 -2.99
N LYS A 503 -33.36 -8.51 -2.76
CA LYS A 503 -34.65 -7.95 -2.33
C LYS A 503 -34.83 -8.08 -0.82
N ARG A 504 -35.75 -7.28 -0.26
CA ARG A 504 -36.20 -7.47 1.12
C ARG A 504 -37.14 -8.68 1.22
N ILE A 505 -37.01 -9.41 2.31
CA ILE A 505 -37.78 -10.63 2.60
C ILE A 505 -39.25 -10.38 2.98
N ASP A 506 -39.60 -9.15 3.35
CA ASP A 506 -40.95 -8.75 3.76
C ASP A 506 -41.86 -8.39 2.59
N LYS A 507 -41.32 -8.34 1.37
CA LYS A 507 -42.12 -8.13 0.15
C LYS A 507 -42.75 -9.43 -0.32
N ASP A 508 -44.02 -9.35 -0.69
CA ASP A 508 -44.83 -10.47 -1.20
C ASP A 508 -44.15 -11.18 -2.37
N ASP A 509 -43.48 -10.43 -3.25
CA ASP A 509 -42.74 -10.97 -4.40
C ASP A 509 -41.64 -11.95 -3.97
N PHE A 510 -40.88 -11.64 -2.92
CA PHE A 510 -39.80 -12.52 -2.46
C PHE A 510 -40.34 -13.84 -1.89
N ARG A 511 -41.45 -13.78 -1.12
CA ARG A 511 -42.08 -15.00 -0.56
C ARG A 511 -42.62 -15.94 -1.64
N ALA A 512 -43.01 -15.41 -2.79
CA ALA A 512 -43.42 -16.21 -3.93
C ALA A 512 -42.22 -16.91 -4.60
N GLU A 513 -41.09 -16.22 -4.73
CA GLU A 513 -39.86 -16.72 -5.38
C GLU A 513 -39.17 -17.87 -4.62
N ILE A 514 -39.41 -18.04 -3.30
CA ILE A 514 -38.77 -19.08 -2.46
C ILE A 514 -38.97 -20.49 -3.05
N ILE A 515 -40.14 -20.77 -3.62
CA ILE A 515 -40.43 -22.09 -4.19
C ILE A 515 -39.53 -22.34 -5.40
N ASP A 516 -39.36 -21.33 -6.25
CA ASP A 516 -38.51 -21.42 -7.44
C ASP A 516 -37.03 -21.52 -7.07
N GLN A 517 -36.59 -20.80 -6.03
CA GLN A 517 -35.22 -20.85 -5.53
C GLN A 517 -34.83 -22.27 -5.07
N CYS A 518 -35.67 -22.90 -4.23
CA CYS A 518 -35.44 -24.28 -3.81
C CYS A 518 -35.63 -25.27 -4.98
N GLY A 519 -36.61 -25.01 -5.84
CA GLY A 519 -37.01 -25.90 -6.94
C GLY A 519 -35.97 -26.05 -8.03
N ARG A 520 -35.05 -25.09 -8.21
CA ARG A 520 -33.91 -25.22 -9.13
C ARG A 520 -33.04 -26.45 -8.85
N CYS A 521 -32.90 -26.83 -7.58
CA CYS A 521 -32.12 -28.01 -7.17
C CYS A 521 -33.00 -29.16 -6.66
N HIS A 522 -34.22 -28.85 -6.20
CA HIS A 522 -35.18 -29.81 -5.64
C HIS A 522 -36.44 -29.96 -6.51
N GLU A 523 -36.26 -30.17 -7.81
CA GLU A 523 -37.36 -30.22 -8.79
C GLU A 523 -38.40 -31.30 -8.44
N ASP A 524 -37.97 -32.53 -8.19
CA ASP A 524 -38.85 -33.66 -7.84
C ASP A 524 -39.70 -33.40 -6.57
N VAL A 525 -39.08 -32.77 -5.57
CA VAL A 525 -39.74 -32.45 -4.30
C VAL A 525 -40.70 -31.27 -4.48
N THR A 526 -40.35 -30.34 -5.35
CA THR A 526 -41.17 -29.17 -5.67
C THR A 526 -42.42 -29.57 -6.44
N GLU A 527 -42.31 -30.52 -7.37
CA GLU A 527 -43.46 -31.08 -8.09
C GLU A 527 -44.47 -31.70 -7.11
N THR A 528 -43.99 -32.58 -6.23
CA THR A 528 -44.84 -33.24 -5.22
C THR A 528 -45.36 -32.27 -4.15
N TYR A 529 -44.62 -31.21 -3.83
CA TYR A 529 -45.11 -30.13 -2.97
C TYR A 529 -46.34 -29.44 -3.57
N PHE A 530 -46.37 -29.22 -4.88
CA PHE A 530 -47.53 -28.59 -5.55
C PHE A 530 -48.80 -29.44 -5.53
N ASP A 531 -48.71 -30.74 -5.22
CA ASP A 531 -49.88 -31.59 -5.01
C ASP A 531 -50.52 -31.41 -3.62
N THR A 532 -49.79 -30.83 -2.68
CA THR A 532 -50.26 -30.56 -1.31
C THR A 532 -51.21 -29.37 -1.27
N PHE A 533 -51.93 -29.22 -0.15
CA PHE A 533 -52.76 -28.04 0.08
C PHE A 533 -51.94 -26.74 0.07
N HIS A 534 -50.79 -26.70 0.76
CA HIS A 534 -49.93 -25.52 0.79
C HIS A 534 -49.39 -25.18 -0.61
N GLY A 535 -48.98 -26.18 -1.38
CA GLY A 535 -48.52 -25.99 -2.75
C GLY A 535 -49.62 -25.49 -3.69
N LYS A 536 -50.81 -26.10 -3.68
CA LYS A 536 -51.95 -25.66 -4.51
C LYS A 536 -52.36 -24.22 -4.22
N VAL A 537 -52.44 -23.87 -2.94
CA VAL A 537 -52.79 -22.50 -2.52
C VAL A 537 -51.68 -21.51 -2.86
N SER A 538 -50.41 -21.92 -2.76
CA SER A 538 -49.27 -21.10 -3.22
C SER A 538 -49.30 -20.88 -4.74
N LYS A 539 -49.66 -21.89 -5.53
CA LYS A 539 -49.80 -21.81 -6.99
C LYS A 539 -50.91 -20.86 -7.44
N LEU A 540 -51.92 -20.65 -6.57
CA LEU A 540 -52.98 -19.66 -6.77
C LEU A 540 -52.58 -18.22 -6.33
N GLY A 541 -51.30 -18.00 -5.97
CA GLY A 541 -50.76 -16.69 -5.63
C GLY A 541 -50.87 -16.30 -4.15
N SER A 542 -51.23 -17.23 -3.27
CA SER A 542 -51.33 -16.93 -1.83
C SER A 542 -49.96 -16.92 -1.15
N VAL A 543 -49.57 -15.74 -0.64
CA VAL A 543 -48.35 -15.54 0.17
C VAL A 543 -48.46 -16.10 1.60
N GLY A 544 -49.69 -16.31 2.09
CA GLY A 544 -49.96 -16.81 3.44
C GLY A 544 -49.86 -18.32 3.59
N ALA A 545 -49.79 -19.08 2.48
CA ALA A 545 -49.53 -20.52 2.54
C ALA A 545 -48.07 -20.78 2.90
N ALA A 546 -47.82 -21.77 3.77
CA ALA A 546 -46.47 -22.16 4.17
C ALA A 546 -45.64 -22.61 2.97
N LYS A 547 -44.39 -22.15 2.92
CA LYS A 547 -43.37 -22.43 1.91
C LYS A 547 -42.31 -23.36 2.48
N CYS A 548 -41.34 -23.76 1.66
CA CYS A 548 -40.24 -24.63 2.05
C CYS A 548 -39.53 -24.11 3.31
N SER A 549 -39.22 -22.81 3.35
CA SER A 549 -38.50 -22.17 4.44
C SER A 549 -39.29 -22.05 5.74
N ASP A 550 -40.62 -21.96 5.67
CA ASP A 550 -41.47 -21.88 6.87
C ASP A 550 -41.45 -23.21 7.66
N CYS A 551 -41.20 -24.33 6.97
CA CYS A 551 -41.06 -25.65 7.59
C CYS A 551 -39.60 -26.01 7.89
N HIS A 552 -38.68 -25.77 6.95
CA HIS A 552 -37.28 -26.23 7.03
C HIS A 552 -36.31 -25.23 7.67
N GLY A 553 -36.71 -23.97 7.84
CA GLY A 553 -35.80 -22.86 8.12
C GLY A 553 -35.30 -22.20 6.82
N SER A 554 -34.71 -21.01 6.94
CA SER A 554 -34.22 -20.23 5.78
C SER A 554 -32.71 -20.38 5.58
N HIS A 555 -31.93 -20.10 6.64
CA HIS A 555 -30.47 -20.24 6.63
C HIS A 555 -29.98 -21.39 7.51
N ASN A 556 -30.80 -21.86 8.45
CA ASN A 556 -30.51 -22.96 9.38
C ASN A 556 -31.22 -24.26 8.96
N ILE A 557 -31.11 -24.63 7.69
CA ILE A 557 -31.75 -25.83 7.16
C ILE A 557 -30.99 -27.07 7.65
N LEU A 558 -31.56 -27.78 8.63
CA LEU A 558 -30.93 -28.92 9.30
C LEU A 558 -31.66 -30.24 8.98
N PRO A 559 -30.93 -31.37 8.93
CA PRO A 559 -31.53 -32.69 8.82
C PRO A 559 -32.57 -32.97 9.91
N THR A 560 -33.63 -33.70 9.56
CA THR A 560 -34.75 -33.99 10.46
C THR A 560 -34.38 -34.80 11.70
N TYR A 561 -33.21 -35.45 11.71
CA TYR A 561 -32.70 -36.20 12.86
C TYR A 561 -31.83 -35.37 13.80
N MET A 562 -31.43 -34.15 13.41
CA MET A 562 -30.70 -33.26 14.30
C MET A 562 -31.65 -32.56 15.26
N LEU A 563 -31.29 -32.51 16.54
CA LEU A 563 -32.08 -31.86 17.59
C LEU A 563 -32.41 -30.40 17.27
N GLY A 564 -31.50 -29.66 16.61
CA GLY A 564 -31.72 -28.26 16.24
C GLY A 564 -32.70 -28.04 15.07
N SER A 565 -33.13 -29.10 14.36
CA SER A 565 -34.02 -28.96 13.21
C SER A 565 -35.44 -28.59 13.63
N THR A 566 -36.07 -27.69 12.89
CA THR A 566 -37.50 -27.35 13.01
C THR A 566 -38.40 -28.56 12.72
N LEU A 567 -37.89 -29.53 11.96
CA LEU A 567 -38.58 -30.76 11.62
C LEU A 567 -38.16 -31.96 12.48
N HIS A 568 -37.34 -31.73 13.51
CA HIS A 568 -37.03 -32.76 14.48
C HIS A 568 -38.31 -33.26 15.15
N ARG A 569 -38.32 -34.54 15.58
CA ARG A 569 -39.47 -35.14 16.25
C ARG A 569 -39.89 -34.30 17.46
N ASP A 570 -39.00 -33.62 18.14
CA ASP A 570 -39.37 -32.83 19.33
C ASP A 570 -39.96 -31.45 18.98
N HIS A 571 -39.66 -30.90 17.81
CA HIS A 571 -40.04 -29.52 17.42
C HIS A 571 -41.17 -29.44 16.39
N ILE A 572 -41.43 -30.49 15.60
CA ILE A 572 -42.40 -30.46 14.49
C ILE A 572 -43.82 -30.01 14.88
N VAL A 573 -44.27 -30.31 16.10
CA VAL A 573 -45.58 -29.86 16.59
C VAL A 573 -45.62 -28.34 16.73
N GLU A 574 -44.56 -27.76 17.29
CA GLU A 574 -44.39 -26.31 17.46
C GLU A 574 -44.24 -25.60 16.12
N THR A 575 -43.46 -26.17 15.20
CA THR A 575 -43.31 -25.66 13.83
C THR A 575 -44.66 -25.54 13.13
N CYS A 576 -45.51 -26.58 13.18
CA CYS A 576 -46.86 -26.49 12.63
C CYS A 576 -47.77 -25.56 13.45
N ALA A 577 -47.54 -25.41 14.76
CA ALA A 577 -48.33 -24.54 15.63
C ALA A 577 -48.15 -23.05 15.32
N SER A 578 -47.05 -22.66 14.68
CA SER A 578 -46.80 -21.28 14.22
C SER A 578 -47.94 -20.73 13.34
N CYS A 579 -48.57 -21.60 12.55
CA CYS A 579 -49.72 -21.25 11.70
C CYS A 579 -51.01 -21.98 12.11
N HIS A 580 -50.91 -23.16 12.72
CA HIS A 580 -52.04 -23.98 13.14
C HIS A 580 -52.10 -24.13 14.66
N SER A 581 -52.79 -23.22 15.34
CA SER A 581 -52.85 -23.15 16.82
C SER A 581 -53.25 -24.44 17.54
N ASN A 582 -53.95 -25.37 16.89
CA ASN A 582 -54.38 -26.67 17.44
C ASN A 582 -53.51 -27.86 16.97
N SER A 583 -52.29 -27.59 16.50
CA SER A 583 -51.32 -28.61 16.07
C SER A 583 -51.03 -29.62 17.19
N ASN A 584 -50.98 -30.91 16.84
CA ASN A 584 -50.71 -32.01 17.75
C ASN A 584 -50.03 -33.17 17.03
N ARG A 585 -49.61 -34.20 17.78
CA ARG A 585 -48.87 -35.36 17.24
C ARG A 585 -49.58 -36.12 16.12
N LYS A 586 -50.91 -36.19 16.14
CA LYS A 586 -51.68 -36.85 15.07
C LYS A 586 -51.77 -35.96 13.83
N PHE A 587 -51.91 -34.65 14.04
CA PHE A 587 -51.97 -33.67 12.96
C PHE A 587 -50.65 -33.63 12.15
N VAL A 588 -49.51 -33.59 12.82
CA VAL A 588 -48.18 -33.52 12.17
C VAL A 588 -47.69 -34.85 11.59
N GLY A 589 -48.46 -35.92 11.74
CA GLY A 589 -48.10 -37.25 11.21
C GLY A 589 -48.35 -37.42 9.71
N TYR A 590 -48.86 -36.39 9.02
CA TYR A 590 -49.07 -36.44 7.57
C TYR A 590 -47.74 -36.31 6.82
N LEU A 591 -47.60 -37.05 5.71
CA LEU A 591 -46.41 -37.00 4.87
C LEU A 591 -46.53 -35.84 3.88
N THR A 592 -45.72 -34.79 4.08
CA THR A 592 -45.80 -33.50 3.36
C THR A 592 -45.41 -33.56 1.89
N HIS A 593 -44.56 -34.49 1.46
CA HIS A 593 -44.12 -34.63 0.06
C HIS A 593 -44.19 -36.08 -0.42
N ALA A 594 -45.16 -36.85 0.10
CA ALA A 594 -45.34 -38.24 -0.35
C ALA A 594 -46.02 -38.28 -1.71
N THR A 595 -45.52 -39.15 -2.59
CA THR A 595 -46.06 -39.37 -3.93
C THR A 595 -46.36 -40.84 -4.16
N TYR A 596 -47.40 -41.13 -4.94
CA TYR A 596 -47.71 -42.49 -5.38
C TYR A 596 -46.89 -42.90 -6.61
N HIS A 597 -46.03 -42.03 -7.14
CA HIS A 597 -45.17 -42.34 -8.30
C HIS A 597 -43.87 -43.08 -7.91
N ASP A 598 -43.45 -43.00 -6.66
CA ASP A 598 -42.24 -43.65 -6.14
C ASP A 598 -42.61 -44.92 -5.34
N LYS A 599 -42.52 -46.07 -6.02
CA LYS A 599 -42.82 -47.38 -5.42
C LYS A 599 -41.81 -47.80 -4.35
N ASP A 600 -40.57 -47.32 -4.43
CA ASP A 600 -39.46 -47.78 -3.60
C ASP A 600 -39.49 -47.03 -2.25
N LYS A 601 -39.86 -45.74 -2.27
CA LYS A 601 -39.99 -44.92 -1.07
C LYS A 601 -41.38 -44.96 -0.44
N TYR A 602 -42.44 -45.08 -1.26
CA TYR A 602 -43.84 -45.08 -0.80
C TYR A 602 -44.66 -46.26 -1.37
N PRO A 603 -44.27 -47.52 -1.08
CA PRO A 603 -44.88 -48.70 -1.69
C PRO A 603 -46.39 -48.81 -1.42
N PHE A 604 -46.81 -48.53 -0.19
CA PHE A 604 -48.23 -48.57 0.18
C PHE A 604 -49.07 -47.54 -0.59
N LEU A 605 -48.53 -46.34 -0.82
CA LEU A 605 -49.22 -45.28 -1.55
C LEU A 605 -49.36 -45.65 -3.03
N TYR A 606 -48.28 -46.16 -3.64
CA TYR A 606 -48.24 -46.61 -5.04
C TYR A 606 -49.31 -47.67 -5.32
N TYR A 607 -49.30 -48.77 -4.55
CA TYR A 607 -50.24 -49.87 -4.78
C TYR A 607 -51.68 -49.50 -4.45
N THR A 608 -51.89 -48.69 -3.40
CA THR A 608 -53.24 -48.23 -3.04
C THR A 608 -53.82 -47.32 -4.12
N PHE A 609 -53.04 -46.39 -4.65
CA PHE A 609 -53.47 -45.52 -5.74
C PHE A 609 -53.80 -46.31 -6.99
N GLY A 610 -52.94 -47.26 -7.38
CA GLY A 610 -53.18 -48.15 -8.51
C GLY A 610 -54.47 -48.96 -8.35
N PHE A 611 -54.67 -49.58 -7.17
CA PHE A 611 -55.88 -50.32 -6.84
C PHE A 611 -57.14 -49.46 -6.93
N MET A 612 -57.13 -48.28 -6.31
CA MET A 612 -58.27 -47.37 -6.31
C MET A 612 -58.58 -46.85 -7.72
N THR A 613 -57.56 -46.57 -8.53
CA THR A 613 -57.72 -46.14 -9.92
C THR A 613 -58.34 -47.23 -10.79
N ILE A 614 -57.90 -48.48 -10.62
CA ILE A 614 -58.49 -49.64 -11.31
C ILE A 614 -59.94 -49.82 -10.87
N LEU A 615 -60.20 -49.82 -9.56
CA LEU A 615 -61.55 -49.96 -9.00
C LEU A 615 -62.49 -48.90 -9.56
N LEU A 616 -62.05 -47.63 -9.57
CA LEU A 616 -62.81 -46.51 -10.10
C LEU A 616 -63.09 -46.69 -11.60
N SER A 617 -62.07 -46.99 -12.38
CA SER A 617 -62.18 -47.16 -13.84
C SER A 617 -63.12 -48.30 -14.20
N VAL A 618 -63.01 -49.45 -13.53
CA VAL A 618 -63.91 -50.61 -13.73
C VAL A 618 -65.34 -50.26 -13.36
N THR A 619 -65.53 -49.55 -12.24
CA THR A 619 -66.86 -49.13 -11.78
C THR A 619 -67.50 -48.18 -12.80
N PHE A 620 -66.80 -47.14 -13.24
CA PHE A 620 -67.30 -46.20 -14.25
C PHE A 620 -67.54 -46.86 -15.60
N LEU A 621 -66.67 -47.78 -16.04
CA LEU A 621 -66.86 -48.49 -17.29
C LEU A 621 -68.08 -49.40 -17.23
N PHE A 622 -68.24 -50.18 -16.16
CA PHE A 622 -69.37 -51.08 -15.99
C PHE A 622 -70.70 -50.31 -15.88
N PHE A 623 -70.81 -49.39 -14.92
CA PHE A 623 -72.05 -48.65 -14.70
C PHE A 623 -72.33 -47.62 -15.80
N GLY A 624 -71.29 -47.03 -16.39
CA GLY A 624 -71.40 -46.14 -17.54
C GLY A 624 -71.91 -46.87 -18.77
N THR A 625 -71.33 -48.04 -19.09
CA THR A 625 -71.80 -48.87 -20.21
C THR A 625 -73.21 -49.39 -19.96
N HIS A 626 -73.51 -49.86 -18.73
CA HIS A 626 -74.86 -50.26 -18.35
C HIS A 626 -75.87 -49.12 -18.56
N THR A 627 -75.53 -47.91 -18.11
CA THR A 627 -76.38 -46.73 -18.28
C THR A 627 -76.55 -46.37 -19.75
N LEU A 628 -75.48 -46.38 -20.54
CA LEU A 628 -75.52 -46.09 -21.98
C LEU A 628 -76.35 -47.13 -22.76
N LEU A 629 -76.29 -48.41 -22.39
CA LEU A 629 -77.10 -49.46 -23.01
C LEU A 629 -78.57 -49.42 -22.56
N TRP A 630 -78.83 -48.96 -21.33
CA TRP A 630 -80.18 -48.83 -20.79
C TRP A 630 -80.88 -47.53 -21.25
N LEU A 631 -80.12 -46.48 -21.56
CA LEU A 631 -80.63 -45.16 -21.95
C LEU A 631 -81.60 -45.21 -23.16
N PRO A 632 -81.32 -45.92 -24.27
CA PRO A 632 -82.25 -46.03 -25.40
C PRO A 632 -83.57 -46.69 -25.00
N ARG A 633 -83.51 -47.71 -24.14
CA ARG A 633 -84.69 -48.42 -23.64
C ARG A 633 -85.52 -47.53 -22.71
N GLY A 634 -84.88 -46.84 -21.77
CA GLY A 634 -85.56 -45.89 -20.88
C GLY A 634 -86.18 -44.71 -21.63
N LEU A 635 -85.51 -44.20 -22.68
CA LEU A 635 -86.07 -43.18 -23.56
C LEU A 635 -87.23 -43.71 -24.40
N ALA A 636 -87.17 -44.95 -24.87
CA ALA A 636 -88.26 -45.59 -25.60
C ALA A 636 -89.49 -45.83 -24.71
N GLU A 637 -89.31 -46.28 -23.48
CA GLU A 637 -90.38 -46.46 -22.49
C GLU A 637 -91.01 -45.10 -22.11
N ARG A 638 -90.22 -44.06 -21.86
CA ARG A 638 -90.76 -42.70 -21.64
C ARG A 638 -91.50 -42.14 -22.85
N ARG A 639 -91.04 -42.43 -24.08
CA ARG A 639 -91.77 -42.06 -25.31
C ARG A 639 -93.10 -42.81 -25.40
N LYS A 640 -93.13 -44.10 -25.06
CA LYS A 640 -94.36 -44.91 -24.99
C LYS A 640 -95.32 -44.37 -23.92
N GLU A 641 -94.86 -44.10 -22.70
CA GLU A 641 -95.70 -43.51 -21.65
C GLU A 641 -96.26 -42.13 -22.03
N LYS A 642 -95.47 -41.27 -22.70
CA LYS A 642 -95.97 -39.99 -23.24
C LYS A 642 -97.02 -40.20 -24.32
N LEU A 643 -96.87 -41.21 -25.17
CA LEU A 643 -97.86 -41.58 -26.19
C LEU A 643 -99.13 -42.17 -25.57
N GLU A 644 -99.00 -43.01 -24.54
CA GLU A 644 -100.13 -43.59 -23.81
C GLU A 644 -100.87 -42.57 -22.96
N LYS A 645 -100.19 -41.66 -22.25
CA LYS A 645 -100.82 -40.51 -21.59
C LYS A 645 -101.53 -39.60 -22.59
N LYS A 646 -100.95 -39.35 -23.77
CA LYS A 646 -101.66 -38.63 -24.86
C LYS A 646 -102.89 -39.38 -25.36
N LYS A 647 -102.85 -40.71 -25.45
CA LYS A 647 -104.01 -41.55 -25.81
C LYS A 647 -105.08 -41.56 -24.71
N HIS A 648 -104.70 -41.61 -23.43
CA HIS A 648 -105.62 -41.57 -22.29
C HIS A 648 -106.32 -40.21 -22.15
N VAL A 649 -105.62 -39.11 -22.47
CA VAL A 649 -106.23 -37.77 -22.55
C VAL A 649 -107.19 -37.65 -23.75
N LYS A 650 -106.91 -38.32 -24.88
CA LYS A 650 -107.81 -38.34 -26.07
C LYS A 650 -109.00 -39.30 -25.94
N GLY A 651 -108.86 -40.39 -25.19
CA GLY A 651 -109.90 -41.41 -24.99
C GLY A 651 -110.98 -41.02 -23.99
N LYS A 652 -110.73 -40.02 -23.13
CA LYS A 652 -111.74 -39.50 -22.18
C LYS A 652 -112.73 -38.50 -22.78
N THR A 653 -112.59 -38.16 -24.06
CA THR A 653 -113.44 -37.16 -24.75
C THR A 653 -114.44 -37.75 -25.75
N THR A 654 -114.57 -39.08 -25.88
CA THR A 654 -115.43 -39.68 -26.93
C THR A 654 -116.42 -40.75 -26.48
N ASP A 655 -116.80 -40.81 -25.20
CA ASP A 655 -118.02 -41.51 -24.77
C ASP A 655 -118.95 -40.50 -24.08
N GLY A 656 -119.84 -39.92 -24.88
CA GLY A 656 -120.75 -38.88 -24.46
C GLY A 656 -121.60 -38.35 -25.61
N LYS A 657 -122.30 -39.24 -26.31
CA LYS A 657 -123.64 -39.05 -26.87
C LYS A 657 -124.08 -40.25 -27.71
#